data_AF-A0A8C2KCJ2-F1
#
_entry.id   AF-A0A8C2KCJ2-F1
#
_cell.length_a   1.000
_cell.length_b   1.000
_cell.length_c   1.000
_cell.angle_alpha   90.00
_cell.angle_beta   90.00
_cell.angle_gamma   90.00
#
_symmetry.space_group_name_H-M   'P 1'
#
loop_
_entity.id
_entity.type
_entity.pdbx_description
1 polymer ?
#
loop_
_entity_poly.entity_id
_entity_poly.type
_entity_poly.pdbx_seq_one_letter_code
_entity_poly.pdbx_strand_id
1 'polypeptide(L)'
;MASHSDTLVVFFGATAGANGGKLGSDERELILLVWQIVDLHENKVGKLQRTLVQPDSADLSEQCKEETGLTAEELCKAEPLESVLQQFYQSVSAELKSLGRSSYTLCVDGPLLIRQVLHPEASKKNLVLPECFYTFVDLKKEFQKCCPNAGPARDLTLTSMLDYVCIPAAVEQEAGMREVKNMVLLILHLLAEPYNHKFSTFETVNYKFESGACSKTEAVDSETVIRARGLPWQSSDQDIARFFKGLNIAKGGVALCLNAQGRRNGEALVRFINSEHRDMALERHKHHMGNRYIEVYKATGEEFLKIAGGTSNEVAQFLSKENQVIIRMRGLPFTASPQDVLGFLGPESPVTDGTEGLLFVKYPDGRPTGDAFVLFACEEYAQNALKKHKQILGKRYIELFRSTAAEVQQVLNRYMSTPLISTLPPPPPQMVSVPVLATSPFITTGSTRDCIRLRGLPYTAAIEDILEFMGEHTIDIKPHGVHMVLNQQGRPSGDAFIQMKSADRAFMVAQKCHKKMMKDRYVEVFQCSTEEMSFVLMGGTLNRSGLSPPPCKLPCLSPPTYAAFPATPGMLPTEAAFYQPPLLATPRTPQAPAHNPAPALAYYSPQLYMNMNMNMNMNYTTYYPSPPVSPSTVSYFAAPPGSVAAAVAAQPAPSILPPQPGALVRMQGVPYNAGVKDILSFFQGYQYSPEDYSSLLGVSDQGRSLIQPKEWLCL
;
A
#
# COMPACT_ATOMS: atom_id res chain seq x y z
N MET A 1 -22.03 30.98 2.50
CA MET A 1 -23.09 30.37 3.33
C MET A 1 -24.23 30.01 2.39
N ALA A 2 -24.71 28.76 2.41
CA ALA A 2 -25.87 28.40 1.59
C ALA A 2 -27.15 29.01 2.18
N SER A 3 -28.03 29.51 1.32
CA SER A 3 -29.41 29.82 1.74
C SER A 3 -30.12 28.51 2.05
N HIS A 4 -31.00 28.50 3.06
CA HIS A 4 -31.88 27.36 3.27
C HIS A 4 -32.77 27.17 2.02
N SER A 5 -32.86 25.94 1.52
CA SER A 5 -33.73 25.59 0.40
C SER A 5 -35.07 25.08 0.92
N ASP A 6 -36.17 25.72 0.51
CA ASP A 6 -37.54 25.29 0.85
C ASP A 6 -37.94 23.99 0.13
N THR A 7 -36.99 23.26 -0.46
CA THR A 7 -37.25 22.14 -1.37
C THR A 7 -36.14 21.11 -1.28
N LEU A 8 -36.53 19.86 -1.04
CA LEU A 8 -35.63 18.71 -1.14
C LEU A 8 -35.84 17.99 -2.47
N VAL A 9 -34.75 17.45 -3.01
CA VAL A 9 -34.81 16.41 -4.04
C VAL A 9 -34.38 15.12 -3.39
N VAL A 10 -35.36 14.26 -3.10
CA VAL A 10 -35.12 12.91 -2.61
C VAL A 10 -34.44 12.13 -3.73
N PHE A 11 -33.28 11.53 -3.44
CA PHE A 11 -32.38 10.99 -4.44
C PHE A 11 -31.88 9.61 -4.02
N PHE A 12 -32.07 8.63 -4.90
CA PHE A 12 -31.68 7.23 -4.72
C PHE A 12 -30.90 6.74 -5.94
N GLY A 13 -30.02 5.77 -5.73
CA GLY A 13 -29.34 5.08 -6.81
C GLY A 13 -28.83 3.71 -6.39
N ALA A 14 -28.71 2.80 -7.35
CA ALA A 14 -28.17 1.46 -7.18
C ALA A 14 -27.01 1.21 -8.16
N THR A 15 -26.10 0.34 -7.77
CA THR A 15 -24.94 -0.06 -8.58
C THR A 15 -25.12 -1.45 -9.17
N ALA A 16 -24.28 -1.78 -10.16
CA ALA A 16 -24.11 -3.15 -10.68
C ALA A 16 -23.58 -4.17 -9.65
N GLY A 17 -23.28 -3.74 -8.43
CA GLY A 17 -22.49 -4.47 -7.44
C GLY A 17 -23.22 -4.76 -6.14
N ALA A 18 -22.64 -4.32 -5.03
CA ALA A 18 -23.23 -4.33 -3.71
C ALA A 18 -24.05 -3.05 -3.46
N ASN A 19 -25.25 -3.18 -2.90
CA ASN A 19 -26.12 -2.08 -2.53
C ASN A 19 -26.32 -1.97 -1.00
N GLY A 20 -27.21 -1.09 -0.55
CA GLY A 20 -27.56 -0.90 0.86
C GLY A 20 -26.35 -0.52 1.71
N GLY A 21 -26.13 -1.21 2.83
CA GLY A 21 -25.02 -0.95 3.75
C GLY A 21 -23.61 -1.19 3.19
N LYS A 22 -23.48 -1.73 1.97
CA LYS A 22 -22.20 -1.93 1.27
C LYS A 22 -22.10 -1.14 -0.04
N LEU A 23 -22.99 -0.18 -0.27
CA LEU A 23 -23.09 0.58 -1.51
C LEU A 23 -21.73 1.23 -1.90
N GLY A 24 -21.15 0.75 -3.00
CA GLY A 24 -19.88 1.24 -3.56
C GLY A 24 -18.59 0.62 -2.98
N SER A 25 -18.64 -0.44 -2.16
CA SER A 25 -17.43 -1.08 -1.62
C SER A 25 -16.72 -2.03 -2.60
N ASP A 26 -17.25 -2.26 -3.80
CA ASP A 26 -16.76 -3.23 -4.79
C ASP A 26 -16.37 -2.61 -6.16
N GLU A 27 -16.15 -1.30 -6.22
CA GLU A 27 -15.79 -0.52 -7.43
C GLU A 27 -16.81 -0.57 -8.59
N ARG A 28 -18.03 -1.07 -8.34
CA ARG A 28 -19.10 -1.17 -9.33
C ARG A 28 -19.83 0.15 -9.55
N GLU A 29 -20.31 0.30 -10.78
CA GLU A 29 -20.85 1.56 -11.33
C GLU A 29 -22.36 1.70 -11.10
N LEU A 30 -22.86 2.93 -11.15
CA LEU A 30 -24.30 3.24 -11.16
C LEU A 30 -24.98 2.60 -12.37
N ILE A 31 -26.15 2.02 -12.13
CA ILE A 31 -27.03 1.47 -13.18
C ILE A 31 -28.45 2.04 -13.13
N LEU A 32 -28.80 2.71 -12.03
CA LEU A 32 -30.14 3.18 -11.73
C LEU A 32 -30.05 4.46 -10.90
N LEU A 33 -30.77 5.50 -11.31
CA LEU A 33 -31.02 6.70 -10.51
C LEU A 33 -32.52 6.98 -10.46
N VAL A 34 -33.03 7.27 -9.26
CA VAL A 34 -34.44 7.57 -9.00
C VAL A 34 -34.54 8.80 -8.13
N TRP A 35 -35.43 9.73 -8.46
CA TRP A 35 -35.59 10.97 -7.70
C TRP A 35 -37.01 11.52 -7.70
N GLN A 36 -37.34 12.30 -6.67
CA GLN A 36 -38.62 12.98 -6.51
C GLN A 36 -38.45 14.28 -5.71
N ILE A 37 -39.15 15.34 -6.10
CA ILE A 37 -39.11 16.64 -5.43
C ILE A 37 -40.10 16.68 -4.27
N VAL A 38 -39.75 17.34 -3.16
CA VAL A 38 -40.64 17.65 -2.03
C VAL A 38 -40.49 19.12 -1.66
N ASP A 39 -41.57 19.90 -1.79
CA ASP A 39 -41.66 21.27 -1.28
C ASP A 39 -41.95 21.24 0.23
N LEU A 40 -41.05 21.79 1.03
CA LEU A 40 -41.08 21.74 2.51
C LEU A 40 -42.07 22.72 3.14
N HIS A 41 -42.61 23.67 2.36
CA HIS A 41 -43.49 24.73 2.83
C HIS A 41 -44.95 24.44 2.45
N GLU A 42 -45.19 23.88 1.27
CA GLU A 42 -46.53 23.46 0.81
C GLU A 42 -46.82 21.97 1.06
N ASN A 43 -45.84 21.19 1.53
CA ASN A 43 -45.90 19.73 1.71
C ASN A 43 -46.33 19.00 0.42
N LYS A 44 -45.98 19.55 -0.74
CA LYS A 44 -46.29 18.99 -2.06
C LYS A 44 -45.15 18.11 -2.55
N VAL A 45 -45.51 17.01 -3.20
CA VAL A 45 -44.58 16.07 -3.81
C VAL A 45 -44.66 16.19 -5.33
N GLY A 46 -43.52 16.30 -5.99
CA GLY A 46 -43.37 16.32 -7.44
C GLY A 46 -43.52 14.96 -8.11
N LYS A 47 -43.25 14.90 -9.40
CA LYS A 47 -43.24 13.67 -10.19
C LYS A 47 -42.06 12.78 -9.78
N LEU A 48 -42.34 11.50 -9.53
CA LEU A 48 -41.31 10.47 -9.41
C LEU A 48 -40.68 10.18 -10.78
N GLN A 49 -39.36 10.24 -10.85
CA GLN A 49 -38.57 9.98 -12.06
C GLN A 49 -37.61 8.82 -11.79
N ARG A 50 -37.47 7.91 -12.77
CA ARG A 50 -36.55 6.77 -12.75
C ARG A 50 -35.82 6.73 -14.09
N THR A 51 -34.49 6.63 -14.03
CA THR A 51 -33.63 6.57 -15.23
C THR A 51 -32.56 5.50 -15.03
N LEU A 52 -32.30 4.71 -16.07
CA LEU A 52 -31.20 3.76 -16.09
C LEU A 52 -29.91 4.46 -16.52
N VAL A 53 -28.78 3.99 -15.99
CA VAL A 53 -27.43 4.46 -16.34
C VAL A 53 -26.69 3.32 -17.03
N GLN A 54 -26.00 3.63 -18.13
CA GLN A 54 -25.12 2.67 -18.79
C GLN A 54 -23.78 2.55 -18.03
N PRO A 55 -23.42 1.36 -17.52
CA PRO A 55 -22.09 1.11 -16.96
C PRO A 55 -21.07 0.80 -18.08
N ASP A 56 -19.79 1.03 -17.81
CA ASP A 56 -18.68 0.66 -18.70
C ASP A 56 -18.50 -0.87 -18.75
N SER A 57 -18.87 -1.57 -17.68
CA SER A 57 -18.92 -3.04 -17.60
C SER A 57 -20.36 -3.55 -17.41
N ALA A 58 -20.77 -4.48 -18.28
CA ALA A 58 -22.07 -5.15 -18.20
C ALA A 58 -22.16 -6.26 -17.13
N ASP A 59 -21.10 -6.46 -16.33
CA ASP A 59 -21.01 -7.51 -15.31
C ASP A 59 -21.83 -7.15 -14.05
N LEU A 60 -23.12 -7.46 -14.07
CA LEU A 60 -24.02 -7.36 -12.93
C LEU A 60 -23.79 -8.47 -11.89
N SER A 61 -23.73 -8.13 -10.61
CA SER A 61 -23.75 -9.09 -9.50
C SER A 61 -25.12 -9.82 -9.44
N GLU A 62 -25.15 -11.08 -8.97
CA GLU A 62 -26.44 -11.78 -8.82
C GLU A 62 -27.36 -11.09 -7.80
N GLN A 63 -26.80 -10.59 -6.69
CA GLN A 63 -27.54 -9.78 -5.71
C GLN A 63 -28.17 -8.54 -6.38
N CYS A 64 -27.44 -7.83 -7.24
CA CYS A 64 -27.97 -6.68 -7.98
C CYS A 64 -29.12 -7.09 -8.91
N LYS A 65 -29.04 -8.23 -9.60
CA LYS A 65 -30.13 -8.72 -10.47
C LYS A 65 -31.38 -9.05 -9.66
N GLU A 66 -31.21 -9.72 -8.52
CA GLU A 66 -32.31 -10.05 -7.59
C GLU A 66 -32.96 -8.79 -6.97
N GLU A 67 -32.17 -7.80 -6.57
CA GLU A 67 -32.64 -6.55 -5.96
C GLU A 67 -33.29 -5.58 -6.97
N THR A 68 -32.75 -5.49 -8.19
CA THR A 68 -33.18 -4.46 -9.17
C THR A 68 -34.11 -4.99 -10.26
N GLY A 69 -34.10 -6.29 -10.52
CA GLY A 69 -34.81 -6.91 -11.65
C GLY A 69 -34.24 -6.56 -13.03
N LEU A 70 -33.10 -5.87 -13.11
CA LEU A 70 -32.53 -5.34 -14.36
C LEU A 70 -31.66 -6.37 -15.09
N THR A 71 -31.79 -6.40 -16.42
CA THR A 71 -30.94 -7.19 -17.31
C THR A 71 -29.81 -6.34 -17.91
N ALA A 72 -28.69 -6.98 -18.25
CA ALA A 72 -27.59 -6.32 -18.96
C ALA A 72 -28.04 -5.78 -20.34
N GLU A 73 -29.03 -6.42 -20.99
CA GLU A 73 -29.58 -5.98 -22.27
C GLU A 73 -30.39 -4.68 -22.20
N GLU A 74 -30.93 -4.33 -21.03
CA GLU A 74 -31.60 -3.05 -20.80
C GLU A 74 -30.57 -1.94 -20.50
N LEU A 75 -29.54 -2.26 -19.71
CA LEU A 75 -28.46 -1.32 -19.40
C LEU A 75 -27.59 -0.97 -20.62
N CYS A 76 -27.38 -1.91 -21.54
CA CYS A 76 -26.74 -1.65 -22.84
C CYS A 76 -27.55 -0.72 -23.76
N LYS A 77 -28.81 -0.41 -23.41
CA LYS A 77 -29.69 0.55 -24.12
C LYS A 77 -29.92 1.83 -23.29
N ALA A 78 -29.32 1.94 -22.11
CA ALA A 78 -29.41 3.12 -21.26
C ALA A 78 -28.48 4.24 -21.75
N GLU A 79 -28.67 5.44 -21.21
CA GLU A 79 -27.81 6.60 -21.46
C GLU A 79 -26.58 6.58 -20.52
N PRO A 80 -25.42 7.12 -20.95
CA PRO A 80 -24.25 7.25 -20.09
C PRO A 80 -24.51 8.20 -18.91
N LEU A 81 -23.76 8.02 -17.82
CA LEU A 81 -23.94 8.80 -16.58
C LEU A 81 -23.98 10.32 -16.81
N GLU A 82 -23.18 10.86 -17.73
CA GLU A 82 -23.21 12.30 -18.04
C GLU A 82 -24.56 12.75 -18.61
N SER A 83 -25.10 12.04 -19.62
CA SER A 83 -26.45 12.28 -20.16
C SER A 83 -27.51 12.21 -19.06
N VAL A 84 -27.47 11.19 -18.21
CA VAL A 84 -28.47 10.99 -17.15
C VAL A 84 -28.40 12.10 -16.10
N LEU A 85 -27.20 12.57 -15.74
CA LEU A 85 -27.04 13.72 -14.86
C LEU A 85 -27.56 15.01 -15.52
N GLN A 86 -27.29 15.23 -16.81
CA GLN A 86 -27.85 16.38 -17.54
C GLN A 86 -29.39 16.33 -17.60
N GLN A 87 -29.99 15.15 -17.81
CA GLN A 87 -31.44 14.93 -17.78
C GLN A 87 -32.03 15.21 -16.37
N PHE A 88 -31.35 14.75 -15.31
CA PHE A 88 -31.69 15.07 -13.92
C PHE A 88 -31.74 16.59 -13.70
N TYR A 89 -30.71 17.33 -14.12
CA TYR A 89 -30.68 18.78 -13.99
C TYR A 89 -31.80 19.48 -14.74
N GLN A 90 -32.09 19.06 -15.98
CA GLN A 90 -33.16 19.63 -16.79
C GLN A 90 -34.53 19.35 -16.18
N SER A 91 -34.79 18.11 -15.74
CA SER A 91 -36.03 17.70 -15.08
C SER A 91 -36.28 18.49 -13.79
N VAL A 92 -35.29 18.49 -12.88
CA VAL A 92 -35.41 19.19 -11.59
C VAL A 92 -35.55 20.69 -11.78
N SER A 93 -34.81 21.30 -12.72
CA SER A 93 -34.91 22.74 -13.01
C SER A 93 -36.23 23.14 -13.66
N ALA A 94 -36.87 22.25 -14.43
CA ALA A 94 -38.20 22.52 -15.00
C ALA A 94 -39.29 22.44 -13.92
N GLU A 95 -39.22 21.43 -13.04
CA GLU A 95 -40.21 21.22 -11.99
C GLU A 95 -40.11 22.27 -10.87
N LEU A 96 -38.91 22.66 -10.44
CA LEU A 96 -38.71 23.78 -9.50
C LEU A 96 -39.33 25.09 -10.00
N LYS A 97 -39.18 25.40 -11.29
CA LYS A 97 -39.83 26.57 -11.91
C LYS A 97 -41.36 26.48 -11.87
N SER A 98 -41.93 25.28 -12.01
CA SER A 98 -43.37 25.07 -11.89
C SER A 98 -43.90 25.24 -10.45
N LEU A 99 -43.04 24.99 -9.45
CA LEU A 99 -43.30 25.24 -8.02
C LEU A 99 -42.94 26.67 -7.58
N GLY A 100 -42.42 27.52 -8.47
CA GLY A 100 -41.97 28.88 -8.13
C GLY A 100 -40.68 28.94 -7.28
N ARG A 101 -39.93 27.84 -7.18
CA ARG A 101 -38.72 27.71 -6.34
C ARG A 101 -37.44 27.90 -7.16
N SER A 102 -36.40 28.43 -6.52
CA SER A 102 -35.11 28.77 -7.17
C SER A 102 -33.91 27.94 -6.68
N SER A 103 -34.09 27.08 -5.68
CA SER A 103 -33.00 26.32 -5.05
C SER A 103 -33.52 25.03 -4.42
N TYR A 104 -32.68 24.00 -4.39
CA TYR A 104 -32.97 22.71 -3.78
C TYR A 104 -31.72 22.14 -3.09
N THR A 105 -31.92 21.22 -2.15
CA THR A 105 -30.85 20.36 -1.61
C THR A 105 -31.20 18.89 -1.82
N LEU A 106 -30.19 18.05 -2.08
CA LEU A 106 -30.38 16.59 -2.20
C LEU A 106 -30.66 15.97 -0.83
N CYS A 107 -31.55 14.98 -0.76
CA CYS A 107 -31.79 14.17 0.43
C CYS A 107 -31.59 12.68 0.11
N VAL A 108 -30.75 11.98 0.88
CA VAL A 108 -30.28 10.60 0.60
C VAL A 108 -30.40 9.70 1.84
N ASP A 109 -30.60 8.40 1.64
CA ASP A 109 -30.66 7.39 2.74
C ASP A 109 -29.25 7.04 3.24
N GLY A 110 -28.61 7.97 3.94
CA GLY A 110 -27.20 7.87 4.33
C GLY A 110 -26.23 8.36 3.25
N PRO A 111 -24.96 8.60 3.62
CA PRO A 111 -24.00 9.32 2.76
C PRO A 111 -23.39 8.48 1.63
N LEU A 112 -23.58 7.15 1.62
CA LEU A 112 -22.84 6.22 0.74
C LEU A 112 -23.03 6.52 -0.75
N LEU A 113 -24.26 6.78 -1.20
CA LEU A 113 -24.56 7.06 -2.61
C LEU A 113 -23.74 8.24 -3.17
N ILE A 114 -23.62 9.31 -2.38
CA ILE A 114 -22.84 10.49 -2.77
C ILE A 114 -21.34 10.21 -2.60
N ARG A 115 -20.92 9.72 -1.42
CA ARG A 115 -19.51 9.67 -1.02
C ARG A 115 -18.73 8.48 -1.59
N GLN A 116 -19.35 7.31 -1.73
CA GLN A 116 -18.70 6.07 -2.18
C GLN A 116 -18.96 5.76 -3.66
N VAL A 117 -20.09 6.21 -4.23
CA VAL A 117 -20.42 5.91 -5.63
C VAL A 117 -20.25 7.14 -6.53
N LEU A 118 -21.09 8.17 -6.38
CA LEU A 118 -21.19 9.24 -7.36
C LEU A 118 -19.89 10.06 -7.51
N HIS A 119 -19.25 10.45 -6.40
CA HIS A 119 -18.00 11.21 -6.43
C HIS A 119 -16.80 10.40 -6.97
N PRO A 120 -16.60 9.13 -6.56
CA PRO A 120 -15.62 8.24 -7.20
C PRO A 120 -15.88 7.96 -8.68
N GLU A 121 -17.10 7.61 -9.08
CA GLU A 121 -17.41 7.26 -10.47
C GLU A 121 -17.25 8.47 -11.39
N ALA A 122 -17.78 9.64 -11.01
CA ALA A 122 -17.54 10.87 -11.76
C ALA A 122 -16.04 11.17 -11.89
N SER A 123 -15.25 10.97 -10.82
CA SER A 123 -13.80 11.15 -10.89
C SER A 123 -13.05 10.08 -11.70
N LYS A 124 -13.63 8.88 -11.89
CA LYS A 124 -13.11 7.79 -12.75
C LYS A 124 -13.40 8.09 -14.22
N LYS A 125 -14.61 8.56 -14.52
CA LYS A 125 -15.09 8.98 -15.84
C LYS A 125 -14.68 10.42 -16.24
N ASN A 126 -13.95 11.13 -15.37
CA ASN A 126 -13.49 12.52 -15.52
C ASN A 126 -14.61 13.56 -15.67
N LEU A 127 -15.81 13.25 -15.16
CA LEU A 127 -16.98 14.11 -15.19
C LEU A 127 -16.91 15.19 -14.10
N VAL A 128 -17.32 16.42 -14.44
CA VAL A 128 -17.44 17.52 -13.48
C VAL A 128 -18.84 17.50 -12.88
N LEU A 129 -18.98 17.06 -11.63
CA LEU A 129 -20.23 17.20 -10.87
C LEU A 129 -20.53 18.68 -10.61
N PRO A 130 -21.77 19.15 -10.82
CA PRO A 130 -22.21 20.47 -10.35
C PRO A 130 -22.43 20.54 -8.84
N GLU A 131 -22.55 21.77 -8.32
CA GLU A 131 -22.45 22.10 -6.89
C GLU A 131 -23.47 21.40 -5.99
N CYS A 132 -24.67 21.04 -6.48
CA CYS A 132 -25.68 20.36 -5.67
C CYS A 132 -25.24 18.98 -5.15
N PHE A 133 -24.28 18.31 -5.79
CA PHE A 133 -23.72 17.05 -5.30
C PHE A 133 -22.62 17.23 -4.23
N TYR A 134 -22.25 18.48 -3.89
CA TYR A 134 -21.27 18.78 -2.84
C TYR A 134 -21.91 19.20 -1.51
N THR A 135 -23.24 19.39 -1.46
CA THR A 135 -24.00 19.64 -0.22
C THR A 135 -25.30 18.84 -0.24
N PHE A 136 -25.51 17.97 0.76
CA PHE A 136 -26.68 17.09 0.82
C PHE A 136 -27.18 16.91 2.26
N VAL A 137 -28.38 16.35 2.41
CA VAL A 137 -29.02 15.98 3.68
C VAL A 137 -29.01 14.46 3.83
N ASP A 138 -28.43 13.95 4.92
CA ASP A 138 -28.58 12.55 5.33
C ASP A 138 -29.89 12.39 6.12
N LEU A 139 -30.83 11.65 5.54
CA LEU A 139 -32.14 11.38 6.13
C LEU A 139 -32.05 10.63 7.46
N LYS A 140 -31.04 9.77 7.67
CA LYS A 140 -30.86 8.99 8.90
C LYS A 140 -30.41 9.88 10.05
N LYS A 141 -29.50 10.82 9.79
CA LYS A 141 -29.03 11.80 10.79
C LYS A 141 -30.10 12.82 11.14
N GLU A 142 -30.96 13.20 10.19
CA GLU A 142 -32.11 14.06 10.46
C GLU A 142 -33.21 13.33 11.25
N PHE A 143 -33.57 12.10 10.85
CA PHE A 143 -34.48 11.24 11.61
C PHE A 143 -33.98 11.01 13.05
N GLN A 144 -32.67 10.81 13.27
CA GLN A 144 -32.10 10.63 14.60
C GLN A 144 -32.28 11.85 15.52
N LYS A 145 -32.42 13.08 14.99
CA LYS A 145 -32.77 14.26 15.82
C LYS A 145 -34.19 14.17 16.38
N CYS A 146 -35.14 13.71 15.56
CA CYS A 146 -36.54 13.54 15.91
C CYS A 146 -36.77 12.30 16.79
N CYS A 147 -35.99 11.25 16.53
CA CYS A 147 -36.12 9.92 17.13
C CYS A 147 -34.78 9.44 17.73
N PRO A 148 -34.20 10.15 18.74
CA PRO A 148 -32.88 9.80 19.29
C PRO A 148 -32.83 8.43 19.96
N ASN A 149 -33.99 7.90 20.37
CA ASN A 149 -34.14 6.57 20.97
C ASN A 149 -34.20 5.43 19.92
N ALA A 150 -34.15 5.72 18.61
CA ALA A 150 -34.15 4.70 17.55
C ALA A 150 -32.81 3.98 17.37
N GLY A 151 -31.73 4.47 17.99
CA GLY A 151 -30.37 3.91 17.90
C GLY A 151 -29.39 4.81 17.14
N PRO A 152 -28.19 4.33 16.81
CA PRO A 152 -27.20 5.09 16.05
C PRO A 152 -27.58 5.19 14.57
N ALA A 153 -27.47 6.39 13.97
CA ALA A 153 -27.86 6.60 12.56
C ALA A 153 -27.15 5.68 11.54
N ARG A 154 -25.97 5.14 11.86
CA ARG A 154 -25.25 4.17 11.01
C ARG A 154 -25.99 2.83 10.87
N ASP A 155 -26.73 2.43 11.91
CA ASP A 155 -27.40 1.13 12.02
C ASP A 155 -28.86 1.21 11.54
N LEU A 156 -29.37 2.42 11.28
CA LEU A 156 -30.72 2.64 10.76
C LEU A 156 -30.84 2.22 9.29
N THR A 157 -31.91 1.47 9.01
CA THR A 157 -32.40 1.18 7.66
C THR A 157 -33.68 1.94 7.39
N LEU A 158 -33.99 2.21 6.12
CA LEU A 158 -35.24 2.88 5.74
C LEU A 158 -36.48 2.15 6.28
N THR A 159 -36.49 0.80 6.22
CA THR A 159 -37.54 -0.04 6.80
C THR A 159 -37.66 0.17 8.32
N SER A 160 -36.55 0.05 9.06
CA SER A 160 -36.58 0.20 10.52
C SER A 160 -36.94 1.62 10.98
N MET A 161 -36.69 2.64 10.16
CA MET A 161 -37.18 4.01 10.43
C MET A 161 -38.70 4.09 10.25
N LEU A 162 -39.25 3.54 9.16
CA LEU A 162 -40.70 3.48 8.91
C LEU A 162 -41.44 2.69 10.00
N ASP A 163 -40.91 1.52 10.38
CA ASP A 163 -41.48 0.67 11.44
C ASP A 163 -41.53 1.42 12.79
N TYR A 164 -40.49 2.21 13.10
CA TYR A 164 -40.40 3.00 14.34
C TYR A 164 -41.47 4.10 14.44
N VAL A 165 -41.85 4.72 13.31
CA VAL A 165 -42.94 5.70 13.24
C VAL A 165 -44.27 5.10 12.75
N CYS A 166 -44.38 3.77 12.69
CA CYS A 166 -45.58 3.03 12.28
C CYS A 166 -46.12 3.40 10.88
N ILE A 167 -45.26 3.82 9.94
CA ILE A 167 -45.67 4.13 8.56
C ILE A 167 -45.64 2.83 7.72
N PRO A 168 -46.73 2.46 7.03
CA PRO A 168 -46.70 1.32 6.11
C PRO A 168 -45.79 1.62 4.90
N ALA A 169 -44.89 0.70 4.59
CA ALA A 169 -44.01 0.80 3.43
C ALA A 169 -44.82 0.86 2.11
N ALA A 170 -44.33 1.65 1.16
CA ALA A 170 -44.95 1.80 -0.16
C ALA A 170 -44.96 0.48 -0.93
N VAL A 171 -46.13 0.14 -1.50
CA VAL A 171 -46.28 -1.02 -2.38
C VAL A 171 -45.87 -0.61 -3.80
N GLU A 172 -44.58 -0.71 -4.08
CA GLU A 172 -44.01 -0.53 -5.42
C GLU A 172 -43.21 -1.74 -5.87
N GLN A 173 -43.31 -2.05 -7.16
CA GLN A 173 -42.70 -3.24 -7.77
C GLN A 173 -41.43 -2.91 -8.57
N GLU A 174 -41.24 -1.66 -9.02
CA GLU A 174 -39.97 -1.21 -9.59
C GLU A 174 -38.95 -0.83 -8.50
N ALA A 175 -37.72 -1.32 -8.65
CA ALA A 175 -36.62 -1.00 -7.74
C ALA A 175 -36.26 0.50 -7.77
N GLY A 176 -35.91 1.05 -6.60
CA GLY A 176 -35.61 2.46 -6.37
C GLY A 176 -36.85 3.35 -6.25
N MET A 177 -37.95 3.02 -6.92
CA MET A 177 -39.22 3.74 -6.74
C MET A 177 -39.80 3.55 -5.34
N ARG A 178 -39.73 2.31 -4.82
CA ARG A 178 -40.17 1.98 -3.46
C ARG A 178 -39.38 2.77 -2.41
N GLU A 179 -38.08 2.82 -2.58
CA GLU A 179 -37.14 3.48 -1.67
C GLU A 179 -37.36 4.99 -1.66
N VAL A 180 -37.47 5.64 -2.83
CA VAL A 180 -37.78 7.08 -2.91
C VAL A 180 -39.15 7.40 -2.32
N LYS A 181 -40.21 6.61 -2.59
CA LYS A 181 -41.53 6.84 -1.97
C LYS A 181 -41.49 6.67 -0.45
N ASN A 182 -40.78 5.66 0.05
CA ASN A 182 -40.57 5.44 1.48
C ASN A 182 -39.85 6.62 2.15
N MET A 183 -38.80 7.16 1.52
CA MET A 183 -38.11 8.36 1.99
C MET A 183 -39.02 9.60 1.97
N VAL A 184 -39.82 9.80 0.92
CA VAL A 184 -40.79 10.90 0.82
C VAL A 184 -41.86 10.81 1.93
N LEU A 185 -42.42 9.63 2.17
CA LEU A 185 -43.38 9.39 3.25
C LEU A 185 -42.79 9.72 4.62
N LEU A 186 -41.53 9.31 4.87
CA LEU A 186 -40.82 9.62 6.11
C LEU A 186 -40.57 11.14 6.25
N ILE A 187 -40.15 11.82 5.18
CA ILE A 187 -39.93 13.27 5.17
C ILE A 187 -41.23 14.04 5.48
N LEU A 188 -42.34 13.67 4.83
CA LEU A 188 -43.66 14.29 5.08
C LEU A 188 -44.14 14.05 6.52
N HIS A 189 -43.86 12.89 7.10
CA HIS A 189 -44.18 12.59 8.50
C HIS A 189 -43.31 13.39 9.50
N LEU A 190 -42.02 13.56 9.21
CA LEU A 190 -41.13 14.40 10.03
C LEU A 190 -41.51 15.90 9.95
N LEU A 191 -42.04 16.36 8.82
CA LEU A 191 -42.56 17.73 8.66
C LEU A 191 -43.88 17.98 9.42
N ALA A 192 -44.63 16.92 9.75
CA ALA A 192 -45.92 17.01 10.42
C ALA A 192 -45.80 17.01 11.95
N GLU A 193 -46.91 17.33 12.62
CA GLU A 193 -47.08 17.05 14.06
C GLU A 193 -46.93 15.55 14.34
N PRO A 194 -46.21 15.13 15.40
CA PRO A 194 -45.69 15.94 16.51
C PRO A 194 -44.25 16.47 16.32
N TYR A 195 -43.63 16.24 15.15
CA TYR A 195 -42.19 16.48 14.94
C TYR A 195 -41.86 17.89 14.44
N ASN A 196 -42.67 18.46 13.52
CA ASN A 196 -42.48 19.80 12.95
C ASN A 196 -41.04 20.09 12.50
N HIS A 197 -40.37 19.09 11.92
CA HIS A 197 -38.92 19.06 11.78
C HIS A 197 -38.40 20.09 10.77
N LYS A 198 -37.17 20.56 10.99
CA LYS A 198 -36.47 21.49 10.10
C LYS A 198 -35.09 20.95 9.73
N PHE A 199 -35.01 20.47 8.48
CA PHE A 199 -33.79 20.03 7.82
C PHE A 199 -32.71 21.12 7.88
N SER A 200 -31.56 20.78 8.47
CA SER A 200 -30.60 21.76 8.99
C SER A 200 -29.17 21.24 9.14
N THR A 201 -28.96 19.92 9.16
CA THR A 201 -27.64 19.28 9.13
C THR A 201 -27.31 18.91 7.69
N PHE A 202 -26.56 19.79 7.04
CA PHE A 202 -26.04 19.56 5.70
C PHE A 202 -24.67 18.90 5.78
N GLU A 203 -24.54 17.74 5.15
CA GLU A 203 -23.24 17.15 4.84
C GLU A 203 -22.61 17.82 3.63
N THR A 204 -21.28 17.97 3.67
CA THR A 204 -20.51 18.58 2.57
C THR A 204 -19.44 17.64 2.02
N VAL A 205 -19.12 17.78 0.73
CA VAL A 205 -17.97 17.15 0.09
C VAL A 205 -16.96 18.21 -0.32
N ASN A 206 -15.67 18.02 -0.03
CA ASN A 206 -14.65 18.99 -0.39
C ASN A 206 -14.39 18.98 -1.91
N TYR A 207 -14.51 20.14 -2.55
CA TYR A 207 -14.32 20.30 -4.00
C TYR A 207 -12.90 19.92 -4.44
N LYS A 208 -11.89 20.37 -3.68
CA LYS A 208 -10.47 20.06 -3.85
C LYS A 208 -9.86 19.63 -2.51
N PHE A 209 -8.72 18.94 -2.55
CA PHE A 209 -7.90 18.68 -1.36
C PHE A 209 -6.89 19.81 -1.16
N GLU A 210 -6.81 20.32 0.07
CA GLU A 210 -5.85 21.35 0.46
C GLU A 210 -4.55 20.72 0.99
N SER A 211 -3.51 20.71 0.15
CA SER A 211 -2.14 20.43 0.58
C SER A 211 -1.69 21.48 1.61
N GLY A 212 -0.96 21.06 2.64
CA GLY A 212 -0.53 21.94 3.74
C GLY A 212 0.33 21.22 4.79
N ALA A 213 0.85 21.97 5.76
CA ALA A 213 1.62 21.41 6.87
C ALA A 213 0.71 21.03 8.05
N CYS A 214 0.98 19.89 8.69
CA CYS A 214 0.43 19.56 10.01
C CYS A 214 1.37 20.08 11.11
N SER A 215 0.82 20.55 12.23
CA SER A 215 1.63 20.92 13.40
C SER A 215 1.90 19.71 14.29
N LYS A 216 3.10 19.67 14.89
CA LYS A 216 3.43 18.69 15.94
C LYS A 216 2.59 18.87 17.21
N THR A 217 2.02 20.05 17.42
CA THR A 217 1.15 20.37 18.57
C THR A 217 -0.32 20.07 18.32
N GLU A 218 -0.68 19.56 17.13
CA GLU A 218 -2.08 19.29 16.78
C GLU A 218 -2.54 17.94 17.33
N ALA A 219 -3.71 17.92 17.98
CA ALA A 219 -4.30 16.67 18.45
C ALA A 219 -4.92 15.91 17.26
N VAL A 220 -4.27 14.82 16.83
CA VAL A 220 -4.78 13.91 15.80
C VAL A 220 -5.44 12.71 16.48
N ASP A 221 -6.76 12.59 16.35
CA ASP A 221 -7.49 11.40 16.78
C ASP A 221 -7.12 10.20 15.90
N SER A 222 -6.73 9.08 16.54
CA SER A 222 -6.40 7.83 15.86
C SER A 222 -7.59 7.24 15.10
N GLU A 223 -8.83 7.49 15.52
CA GLU A 223 -9.99 7.01 14.78
C GLU A 223 -10.24 7.78 13.46
N THR A 224 -9.45 8.82 13.14
CA THR A 224 -9.51 9.58 11.87
C THR A 224 -8.47 9.17 10.83
N VAL A 225 -7.53 8.25 11.14
CA VAL A 225 -6.37 7.95 10.30
C VAL A 225 -6.42 6.55 9.66
N ILE A 226 -6.05 6.47 8.38
CA ILE A 226 -5.69 5.21 7.69
C ILE A 226 -4.23 5.18 7.25
N ARG A 227 -3.75 3.98 6.96
CA ARG A 227 -2.52 3.70 6.21
C ARG A 227 -2.90 3.06 4.87
N ALA A 228 -2.56 3.72 3.78
CA ALA A 228 -2.66 3.17 2.44
C ALA A 228 -1.30 2.56 2.04
N ARG A 229 -1.30 1.32 1.54
CA ARG A 229 -0.14 0.66 0.92
C ARG A 229 -0.47 0.31 -0.54
N GLY A 230 0.55 0.02 -1.34
CA GLY A 230 0.37 -0.30 -2.75
C GLY A 230 0.33 0.93 -3.66
N LEU A 231 0.54 2.14 -3.13
CA LEU A 231 0.56 3.40 -3.89
C LEU A 231 1.70 3.42 -4.94
N PRO A 232 1.40 3.65 -6.24
CA PRO A 232 2.42 3.83 -7.27
C PRO A 232 3.51 4.82 -6.85
N TRP A 233 4.78 4.51 -7.14
CA TRP A 233 5.90 5.31 -6.62
C TRP A 233 5.92 6.78 -7.11
N GLN A 234 5.20 7.08 -8.20
CA GLN A 234 5.04 8.43 -8.73
C GLN A 234 3.84 9.20 -8.13
N SER A 235 2.88 8.53 -7.48
CA SER A 235 1.67 9.16 -6.92
C SER A 235 1.97 10.35 -6.02
N SER A 236 1.15 11.39 -6.17
CA SER A 236 1.10 12.58 -5.32
C SER A 236 0.06 12.44 -4.22
N ASP A 237 0.02 13.42 -3.32
CA ASP A 237 -1.10 13.65 -2.41
C ASP A 237 -2.43 13.85 -3.15
N GLN A 238 -2.44 14.56 -4.27
CA GLN A 238 -3.64 14.77 -5.09
C GLN A 238 -4.12 13.48 -5.77
N ASP A 239 -3.24 12.52 -6.08
CA ASP A 239 -3.66 11.20 -6.60
C ASP A 239 -4.29 10.34 -5.50
N ILE A 240 -3.79 10.44 -4.27
CA ILE A 240 -4.38 9.82 -3.08
C ILE A 240 -5.74 10.46 -2.76
N ALA A 241 -5.85 11.78 -2.85
CA ALA A 241 -7.10 12.50 -2.67
C ALA A 241 -8.13 12.20 -3.77
N ARG A 242 -7.69 11.89 -5.00
CA ARG A 242 -8.56 11.39 -6.08
C ARG A 242 -9.07 9.98 -5.79
N PHE A 243 -8.21 9.08 -5.30
CA PHE A 243 -8.61 7.73 -4.88
C PHE A 243 -9.62 7.73 -3.71
N PHE A 244 -9.49 8.66 -2.76
CA PHE A 244 -10.45 8.87 -1.67
C PHE A 244 -11.52 9.96 -1.98
N LYS A 245 -11.79 10.27 -3.26
CA LYS A 245 -12.79 11.29 -3.63
C LYS A 245 -14.18 10.96 -3.06
N GLY A 246 -14.90 11.99 -2.62
CA GLY A 246 -16.16 11.86 -1.85
C GLY A 246 -15.96 11.87 -0.32
N LEU A 247 -14.75 11.54 0.16
CA LEU A 247 -14.38 11.56 1.57
C LEU A 247 -13.53 12.81 1.86
N ASN A 248 -13.89 13.58 2.89
CA ASN A 248 -13.17 14.80 3.22
C ASN A 248 -11.91 14.46 4.04
N ILE A 249 -10.74 14.56 3.39
CA ILE A 249 -9.41 14.57 4.00
C ILE A 249 -9.18 15.95 4.65
N ALA A 250 -8.51 16.00 5.80
CA ALA A 250 -8.14 17.25 6.47
C ALA A 250 -7.07 18.03 5.69
N LYS A 251 -6.94 19.35 5.90
CA LYS A 251 -5.86 20.17 5.31
C LYS A 251 -4.49 19.61 5.71
N GLY A 252 -3.61 19.39 4.73
CA GLY A 252 -2.32 18.72 4.95
C GLY A 252 -2.42 17.24 5.37
N GLY A 253 -3.61 16.65 5.30
CA GLY A 253 -3.92 15.31 5.81
C GLY A 253 -3.35 14.12 5.03
N VAL A 254 -2.38 14.32 4.12
CA VAL A 254 -1.74 13.24 3.34
C VAL A 254 -0.22 13.25 3.55
N ALA A 255 0.28 12.18 4.17
CA ALA A 255 1.68 12.03 4.53
C ALA A 255 2.30 10.85 3.76
N LEU A 256 3.03 11.14 2.67
CA LEU A 256 3.77 10.14 1.91
C LEU A 256 4.93 9.57 2.74
N CYS A 257 5.04 8.25 2.85
CA CYS A 257 6.07 7.61 3.67
C CYS A 257 7.40 7.45 2.90
N LEU A 258 8.51 7.90 3.52
CA LEU A 258 9.86 7.70 2.99
C LEU A 258 10.59 6.54 3.66
N ASN A 259 11.35 5.77 2.87
CA ASN A 259 12.29 4.77 3.39
C ASN A 259 13.58 5.40 3.97
N ALA A 260 14.49 4.57 4.49
CA ALA A 260 15.76 5.04 5.06
C ALA A 260 16.58 5.91 4.09
N GLN A 261 16.62 5.55 2.80
CA GLN A 261 17.31 6.27 1.71
C GLN A 261 16.54 7.50 1.20
N GLY A 262 15.45 7.89 1.86
CA GLY A 262 14.63 9.02 1.50
C GLY A 262 13.90 8.87 0.17
N ARG A 263 13.68 7.64 -0.32
CA ARG A 263 12.79 7.35 -1.46
C ARG A 263 11.40 6.98 -0.94
N ARG A 264 10.35 7.33 -1.68
CA ARG A 264 8.97 6.93 -1.38
C ARG A 264 8.89 5.40 -1.31
N ASN A 265 8.25 4.85 -0.28
CA ASN A 265 8.17 3.39 -0.10
C ASN A 265 6.94 2.74 -0.77
N GLY A 266 5.95 3.54 -1.22
CA GLY A 266 4.67 3.06 -1.73
C GLY A 266 3.56 2.97 -0.67
N GLU A 267 3.76 3.61 0.48
CA GLU A 267 2.77 3.82 1.53
C GLU A 267 2.51 5.31 1.79
N ALA A 268 1.36 5.62 2.36
CA ALA A 268 1.05 6.92 2.94
C ALA A 268 0.13 6.76 4.15
N LEU A 269 0.14 7.75 5.05
CA LEU A 269 -0.90 7.93 6.06
C LEU A 269 -1.85 9.02 5.61
N VAL A 270 -3.16 8.80 5.80
CA VAL A 270 -4.21 9.76 5.42
C VAL A 270 -5.13 10.02 6.60
N ARG A 271 -5.33 11.29 6.93
CA ARG A 271 -6.15 11.79 8.04
C ARG A 271 -7.42 12.45 7.49
N PHE A 272 -8.57 11.88 7.81
CA PHE A 272 -9.88 12.43 7.48
C PHE A 272 -10.36 13.45 8.53
N ILE A 273 -11.42 14.19 8.22
CA ILE A 273 -12.01 15.16 9.17
C ILE A 273 -12.75 14.48 10.34
N ASN A 274 -13.16 13.23 10.19
CA ASN A 274 -13.90 12.44 11.18
C ASN A 274 -13.65 10.93 11.00
N SER A 275 -14.12 10.13 11.95
CA SER A 275 -13.99 8.67 11.93
C SER A 275 -14.95 7.98 10.96
N GLU A 276 -16.08 8.60 10.64
CA GLU A 276 -17.03 8.11 9.64
C GLU A 276 -16.41 8.05 8.23
N HIS A 277 -15.65 9.08 7.83
CA HIS A 277 -14.89 9.08 6.59
C HIS A 277 -13.70 8.11 6.63
N ARG A 278 -13.08 7.91 7.80
CA ARG A 278 -12.04 6.89 8.01
C ARG A 278 -12.62 5.49 7.79
N ASP A 279 -13.79 5.20 8.33
CA ASP A 279 -14.48 3.90 8.14
C ASP A 279 -14.89 3.69 6.68
N MET A 280 -15.49 4.68 6.01
CA MET A 280 -15.74 4.61 4.56
C MET A 280 -14.46 4.43 3.72
N ALA A 281 -13.31 4.95 4.16
CA ALA A 281 -12.05 4.73 3.47
C ALA A 281 -11.52 3.29 3.60
N LEU A 282 -11.85 2.56 4.68
CA LEU A 282 -11.49 1.15 4.86
C LEU A 282 -12.24 0.24 3.88
N GLU A 283 -13.49 0.58 3.54
CA GLU A 283 -14.27 -0.11 2.50
C GLU A 283 -13.66 0.02 1.08
N ARG A 284 -12.64 0.88 0.89
CA ARG A 284 -11.83 0.96 -0.35
C ARG A 284 -10.60 0.05 -0.34
N HIS A 285 -10.54 -0.93 0.58
CA HIS A 285 -9.46 -1.90 0.63
C HIS A 285 -9.47 -2.81 -0.62
N LYS A 286 -8.33 -2.85 -1.33
CA LYS A 286 -8.10 -3.46 -2.65
C LYS A 286 -8.70 -2.72 -3.85
N HIS A 287 -9.25 -1.52 -3.68
CA HIS A 287 -9.63 -0.68 -4.83
C HIS A 287 -8.40 -0.26 -5.65
N HIS A 288 -8.58 0.06 -6.93
CA HIS A 288 -7.49 0.23 -7.89
C HIS A 288 -7.07 1.69 -8.11
N MET A 289 -5.77 1.97 -7.97
CA MET A 289 -5.14 3.23 -8.38
C MET A 289 -4.32 2.99 -9.65
N GLY A 290 -5.00 2.96 -10.79
CA GLY A 290 -4.44 2.44 -12.04
C GLY A 290 -4.13 0.94 -11.89
N ASN A 291 -3.00 0.49 -12.43
CA ASN A 291 -2.65 -0.94 -12.50
C ASN A 291 -2.24 -1.57 -11.15
N ARG A 292 -2.58 -0.97 -9.99
CA ARG A 292 -2.25 -1.50 -8.66
C ARG A 292 -3.44 -1.34 -7.70
N TYR A 293 -3.79 -2.42 -7.02
CA TYR A 293 -4.72 -2.37 -5.89
C TYR A 293 -4.06 -1.68 -4.69
N ILE A 294 -4.87 -1.01 -3.86
CA ILE A 294 -4.44 -0.26 -2.68
C ILE A 294 -4.93 -0.96 -1.41
N GLU A 295 -4.01 -1.35 -0.54
CA GLU A 295 -4.36 -1.95 0.75
C GLU A 295 -4.60 -0.82 1.76
N VAL A 296 -5.84 -0.66 2.21
CA VAL A 296 -6.20 0.32 3.24
C VAL A 296 -6.29 -0.38 4.61
N TYR A 297 -5.70 0.22 5.64
CA TYR A 297 -5.71 -0.27 7.02
C TYR A 297 -5.95 0.87 8.01
N LYS A 298 -6.45 0.58 9.22
CA LYS A 298 -6.45 1.56 10.33
C LYS A 298 -5.00 1.91 10.74
N ALA A 299 -4.78 3.15 11.19
CA ALA A 299 -3.49 3.62 11.71
C ALA A 299 -3.72 4.64 12.84
N THR A 300 -2.67 4.95 13.60
CA THR A 300 -2.77 5.87 14.75
C THR A 300 -2.48 7.33 14.41
N GLY A 301 -3.04 8.26 15.19
CA GLY A 301 -2.71 9.68 15.11
C GLY A 301 -1.25 9.95 15.46
N GLU A 302 -0.66 9.12 16.34
CA GLU A 302 0.78 9.14 16.61
C GLU A 302 1.61 8.76 15.39
N GLU A 303 1.25 7.72 14.63
CA GLU A 303 1.94 7.38 13.38
C GLU A 303 1.89 8.55 12.38
N PHE A 304 0.73 9.21 12.27
CA PHE A 304 0.59 10.39 11.41
C PHE A 304 1.53 11.51 11.87
N LEU A 305 1.54 11.86 13.16
CA LEU A 305 2.39 12.90 13.72
C LEU A 305 3.89 12.54 13.69
N LYS A 306 4.27 11.26 13.74
CA LYS A 306 5.66 10.81 13.56
C LYS A 306 6.18 11.02 12.14
N ILE A 307 5.30 11.19 11.14
CA ILE A 307 5.65 11.36 9.72
C ILE A 307 5.36 12.80 9.22
N ALA A 308 4.31 13.46 9.72
CA ALA A 308 3.85 14.78 9.28
C ALA A 308 3.87 15.87 10.37
N GLY A 309 4.28 15.55 11.59
CA GLY A 309 4.30 16.48 12.72
C GLY A 309 5.71 16.98 13.05
N GLY A 310 6.20 18.01 12.36
CA GLY A 310 7.47 18.64 12.72
C GLY A 310 7.82 19.91 11.93
N THR A 311 7.46 21.08 12.46
CA THR A 311 7.84 22.39 11.90
C THR A 311 9.07 22.98 12.59
N SER A 312 10.24 22.83 11.98
CA SER A 312 11.39 23.73 12.21
C SER A 312 11.07 25.13 11.65
N ASN A 313 11.58 26.21 12.24
CA ASN A 313 11.23 27.57 11.84
C ASN A 313 11.50 27.87 10.35
N GLU A 314 12.61 27.39 9.79
CA GLU A 314 12.94 27.47 8.35
C GLU A 314 11.89 26.78 7.48
N VAL A 315 11.39 25.61 7.91
CA VAL A 315 10.32 24.86 7.23
C VAL A 315 8.97 25.54 7.39
N ALA A 316 8.71 26.14 8.56
CA ALA A 316 7.50 26.94 8.78
C ALA A 316 7.50 28.20 7.89
N GLN A 317 8.64 28.86 7.68
CA GLN A 317 8.78 29.99 6.77
C GLN A 317 8.61 29.56 5.31
N PHE A 318 9.26 28.47 4.88
CA PHE A 318 9.11 27.89 3.54
C PHE A 318 7.66 27.50 3.24
N LEU A 319 6.99 26.83 4.19
CA LEU A 319 5.59 26.38 4.05
C LEU A 319 4.54 27.41 4.51
N SER A 320 4.94 28.64 4.83
CA SER A 320 4.02 29.70 5.29
C SER A 320 3.08 30.22 4.19
N LYS A 321 3.46 29.99 2.92
CA LYS A 321 2.79 30.51 1.74
C LYS A 321 1.74 29.50 1.26
N GLU A 322 0.47 29.90 1.25
CA GLU A 322 -0.64 29.01 0.88
C GLU A 322 -0.71 28.72 -0.63
N ASN A 323 -1.41 27.63 -1.00
CA ASN A 323 -1.71 27.22 -2.38
C ASN A 323 -0.49 26.93 -3.28
N GLN A 324 0.65 26.55 -2.71
CA GLN A 324 1.88 26.29 -3.46
C GLN A 324 2.13 24.80 -3.71
N VAL A 325 2.64 24.48 -4.90
CA VAL A 325 2.98 23.11 -5.29
C VAL A 325 4.47 22.87 -5.05
N ILE A 326 4.79 21.84 -4.27
CA ILE A 326 6.17 21.52 -3.88
C ILE A 326 6.74 20.46 -4.84
N ILE A 327 7.93 20.71 -5.37
CA ILE A 327 8.73 19.70 -6.08
C ILE A 327 10.01 19.44 -5.30
N ARG A 328 10.34 18.16 -5.14
CA ARG A 328 11.63 17.70 -4.63
C ARG A 328 12.57 17.43 -5.79
N MET A 329 13.71 18.09 -5.79
CA MET A 329 14.85 17.80 -6.67
C MET A 329 15.80 16.84 -5.95
N ARG A 330 16.32 15.84 -6.65
CA ARG A 330 17.39 14.95 -6.17
C ARG A 330 18.50 14.86 -7.20
N GLY A 331 19.73 14.69 -6.72
CA GLY A 331 20.91 14.57 -7.59
C GLY A 331 21.58 15.90 -7.96
N LEU A 332 21.20 17.02 -7.36
CA LEU A 332 21.86 18.31 -7.57
C LEU A 332 23.37 18.22 -7.30
N PRO A 333 24.26 18.72 -8.18
CA PRO A 333 25.69 18.79 -7.90
C PRO A 333 25.99 19.48 -6.57
N PHE A 334 27.01 19.02 -5.84
CA PHE A 334 27.38 19.63 -4.55
C PHE A 334 27.91 21.08 -4.66
N THR A 335 28.16 21.55 -5.89
CA THR A 335 28.55 22.93 -6.21
C THR A 335 27.40 23.76 -6.80
N ALA A 336 26.18 23.22 -6.90
CA ALA A 336 25.04 23.92 -7.50
C ALA A 336 24.55 25.04 -6.58
N SER A 337 24.49 26.25 -7.12
CA SER A 337 23.92 27.44 -6.47
C SER A 337 22.40 27.51 -6.68
N PRO A 338 21.69 28.40 -5.95
CA PRO A 338 20.30 28.73 -6.25
C PRO A 338 20.09 29.20 -7.69
N GLN A 339 21.06 29.93 -8.26
CA GLN A 339 20.98 30.46 -9.63
C GLN A 339 21.09 29.35 -10.68
N ASP A 340 21.89 28.30 -10.44
CA ASP A 340 21.95 27.14 -11.33
C ASP A 340 20.63 26.36 -11.36
N VAL A 341 19.93 26.30 -10.21
CA VAL A 341 18.60 25.68 -10.09
C VAL A 341 17.54 26.53 -10.81
N LEU A 342 17.54 27.85 -10.62
CA LEU A 342 16.65 28.76 -11.34
C LEU A 342 16.89 28.72 -12.85
N GLY A 343 18.16 28.66 -13.31
CA GLY A 343 18.51 28.52 -14.73
C GLY A 343 18.08 27.18 -15.34
N PHE A 344 18.22 26.08 -14.58
CA PHE A 344 17.75 24.75 -15.00
C PHE A 344 16.23 24.70 -15.16
N LEU A 345 15.48 25.26 -14.20
CA LEU A 345 14.02 25.37 -14.25
C LEU A 345 13.57 26.34 -15.36
N GLY A 346 14.24 27.47 -15.52
CA GLY A 346 14.02 28.41 -16.61
C GLY A 346 12.67 29.16 -16.56
N PRO A 347 12.39 29.99 -17.58
CA PRO A 347 11.23 30.91 -17.56
C PRO A 347 9.87 30.21 -17.68
N GLU A 348 9.83 28.96 -18.15
CA GLU A 348 8.58 28.17 -18.29
C GLU A 348 8.04 27.62 -16.95
N SER A 349 8.86 27.65 -15.89
CA SER A 349 8.49 27.26 -14.54
C SER A 349 9.13 28.21 -13.52
N PRO A 350 8.61 29.43 -13.37
CA PRO A 350 9.12 30.39 -12.38
C PRO A 350 8.86 29.90 -10.95
N VAL A 351 9.91 29.91 -10.14
CA VAL A 351 9.88 29.56 -8.72
C VAL A 351 9.29 30.72 -7.91
N THR A 352 8.43 30.43 -6.93
CA THR A 352 7.84 31.45 -6.05
C THR A 352 8.94 32.25 -5.35
N ASP A 353 8.95 33.57 -5.53
CA ASP A 353 9.93 34.49 -4.92
C ASP A 353 11.40 34.15 -5.22
N GLY A 354 11.66 33.47 -6.35
CA GLY A 354 13.00 33.17 -6.85
C GLY A 354 13.80 32.30 -5.89
N THR A 355 14.79 32.88 -5.20
CA THR A 355 15.63 32.15 -4.25
C THR A 355 14.91 31.77 -2.96
N GLU A 356 13.91 32.54 -2.54
CA GLU A 356 13.14 32.28 -1.31
C GLU A 356 12.13 31.12 -1.48
N GLY A 357 11.96 30.62 -2.70
CA GLY A 357 11.24 29.38 -3.01
C GLY A 357 12.14 28.14 -3.11
N LEU A 358 13.44 28.24 -2.79
CA LEU A 358 14.41 27.14 -2.88
C LEU A 358 14.99 26.74 -1.52
N LEU A 359 14.60 25.56 -1.03
CA LEU A 359 15.10 25.00 0.23
C LEU A 359 16.11 23.88 -0.04
N PHE A 360 17.40 24.21 0.03
CA PHE A 360 18.51 23.27 -0.14
C PHE A 360 18.72 22.43 1.12
N VAL A 361 18.60 21.12 1.01
CA VAL A 361 18.78 20.21 2.15
C VAL A 361 20.29 20.05 2.44
N LYS A 362 20.70 20.47 3.63
CA LYS A 362 22.10 20.41 4.12
C LYS A 362 22.22 19.48 5.32
N TYR A 363 23.42 18.97 5.54
CA TYR A 363 23.83 18.35 6.80
C TYR A 363 24.04 19.40 7.90
N PRO A 364 24.11 19.03 9.20
CA PRO A 364 24.32 19.97 10.30
C PRO A 364 25.68 20.70 10.27
N ASP A 365 26.64 20.13 9.53
CA ASP A 365 27.94 20.75 9.22
C ASP A 365 27.91 21.69 8.00
N GLY A 366 26.73 21.98 7.46
CA GLY A 366 26.50 22.86 6.32
C GLY A 366 26.72 22.21 4.94
N ARG A 367 27.23 20.97 4.85
CA ARG A 367 27.47 20.31 3.55
C ARG A 367 26.16 20.05 2.80
N PRO A 368 26.11 20.27 1.47
CA PRO A 368 24.92 20.02 0.67
C PRO A 368 24.70 18.51 0.47
N THR A 369 23.45 18.04 0.67
CA THR A 369 23.09 16.63 0.44
C THR A 369 22.91 16.27 -1.03
N GLY A 370 22.61 17.25 -1.88
CA GLY A 370 22.18 17.06 -3.27
C GLY A 370 20.67 16.82 -3.44
N ASP A 371 19.89 16.89 -2.36
CA ASP A 371 18.43 17.06 -2.39
C ASP A 371 18.07 18.55 -2.13
N ALA A 372 16.99 19.02 -2.76
CA ALA A 372 16.39 20.33 -2.48
C ALA A 372 14.87 20.30 -2.72
N PHE A 373 14.17 21.31 -2.23
CA PHE A 373 12.74 21.54 -2.49
C PHE A 373 12.51 22.88 -3.17
N VAL A 374 11.51 22.93 -4.05
CA VAL A 374 11.14 24.07 -4.88
C VAL A 374 9.66 24.34 -4.73
N LEU A 375 9.29 25.61 -4.55
CA LEU A 375 7.91 26.07 -4.50
C LEU A 375 7.48 26.70 -5.83
N PHE A 376 6.29 26.31 -6.31
CA PHE A 376 5.65 26.91 -7.47
C PHE A 376 4.30 27.51 -7.08
N ALA A 377 4.03 28.72 -7.58
CA ALA A 377 2.80 29.45 -7.32
C ALA A 377 1.56 28.85 -8.01
N CYS A 378 1.74 27.92 -8.95
CA CYS A 378 0.65 27.18 -9.57
C CYS A 378 1.08 25.77 -10.03
N GLU A 379 0.06 24.94 -10.26
CA GLU A 379 0.15 23.58 -10.79
C GLU A 379 0.83 23.50 -12.17
N GLU A 380 0.62 24.49 -13.03
CA GLU A 380 1.16 24.52 -14.40
C GLU A 380 2.69 24.66 -14.41
N TYR A 381 3.24 25.58 -13.61
CA TYR A 381 4.69 25.76 -13.49
C TYR A 381 5.35 24.52 -12.88
N ALA A 382 4.72 23.89 -11.89
CA ALA A 382 5.18 22.60 -11.37
C ALA A 382 5.14 21.50 -12.45
N GLN A 383 4.08 21.43 -13.26
CA GLN A 383 3.98 20.45 -14.35
C GLN A 383 5.02 20.71 -15.45
N ASN A 384 5.35 21.96 -15.76
CA ASN A 384 6.44 22.34 -16.66
C ASN A 384 7.80 21.94 -16.10
N ALA A 385 8.05 22.17 -14.81
CA ALA A 385 9.25 21.70 -14.14
C ALA A 385 9.38 20.16 -14.19
N LEU A 386 8.29 19.40 -13.97
CA LEU A 386 8.31 17.94 -14.04
C LEU A 386 8.68 17.39 -15.43
N LYS A 387 8.42 18.11 -16.53
CA LYS A 387 8.91 17.75 -17.88
C LYS A 387 10.45 17.71 -17.96
N LYS A 388 11.16 18.35 -17.03
CA LYS A 388 12.63 18.35 -16.93
C LYS A 388 13.20 17.22 -16.06
N HIS A 389 12.37 16.27 -15.62
CA HIS A 389 12.83 15.07 -14.91
C HIS A 389 13.89 14.31 -15.74
N LYS A 390 15.02 13.97 -15.12
CA LYS A 390 16.24 13.36 -15.70
C LYS A 390 17.04 14.23 -16.69
N GLN A 391 16.71 15.52 -16.87
CA GLN A 391 17.61 16.44 -17.57
C GLN A 391 18.89 16.68 -16.75
N ILE A 392 19.96 17.11 -17.44
CA ILE A 392 21.30 17.25 -16.85
C ILE A 392 21.52 18.66 -16.32
N LEU A 393 22.02 18.76 -15.08
CA LEU A 393 22.54 20.00 -14.48
C LEU A 393 24.03 19.79 -14.19
N GLY A 394 24.89 20.51 -14.92
CA GLY A 394 26.34 20.36 -14.85
C GLY A 394 26.82 18.98 -15.32
N LYS A 395 27.04 18.06 -14.36
CA LYS A 395 27.51 16.67 -14.62
C LYS A 395 26.59 15.59 -14.04
N ARG A 396 25.41 15.93 -13.53
CA ARG A 396 24.43 14.97 -12.96
C ARG A 396 23.07 15.12 -13.61
N TYR A 397 22.36 14.03 -13.84
CA TYR A 397 20.93 14.07 -14.12
C TYR A 397 20.16 14.42 -12.84
N ILE A 398 19.08 15.19 -12.96
CA ILE A 398 18.27 15.63 -11.83
C ILE A 398 16.95 14.87 -11.82
N GLU A 399 16.67 14.16 -10.73
CA GLU A 399 15.37 13.52 -10.53
C GLU A 399 14.41 14.53 -9.90
N LEU A 400 13.26 14.77 -10.54
CA LEU A 400 12.21 15.67 -10.06
C LEU A 400 10.98 14.86 -9.64
N PHE A 401 10.43 15.12 -8.47
CA PHE A 401 9.22 14.48 -7.96
C PHE A 401 8.29 15.53 -7.33
N ARG A 402 6.97 15.37 -7.46
CA ARG A 402 6.03 16.11 -6.59
C ARG A 402 6.32 15.79 -5.13
N SER A 403 6.00 16.70 -4.23
CA SER A 403 6.29 16.53 -2.81
C SER A 403 5.21 17.15 -1.93
N THR A 404 5.15 16.75 -0.66
CA THR A 404 4.20 17.27 0.33
C THR A 404 4.96 17.93 1.47
N ALA A 405 4.28 18.78 2.26
CA ALA A 405 4.84 19.36 3.48
C ALA A 405 5.46 18.29 4.40
N ALA A 406 4.78 17.16 4.58
CA ALA A 406 5.28 16.04 5.37
C ALA A 406 6.56 15.40 4.78
N GLU A 407 6.73 15.39 3.45
CA GLU A 407 7.97 14.90 2.83
C GLU A 407 9.14 15.88 3.06
N VAL A 408 8.90 17.20 2.98
CA VAL A 408 9.89 18.24 3.31
C VAL A 408 10.42 18.03 4.74
N GLN A 409 9.48 17.90 5.70
CA GLN A 409 9.79 17.65 7.11
C GLN A 409 10.56 16.33 7.31
N GLN A 410 10.11 15.21 6.73
CA GLN A 410 10.81 13.91 6.82
C GLN A 410 12.23 13.93 6.27
N VAL A 411 12.48 14.69 5.21
CA VAL A 411 13.82 14.79 4.62
C VAL A 411 14.74 15.59 5.54
N LEU A 412 14.31 16.76 6.00
CA LEU A 412 15.12 17.58 6.89
C LEU A 412 15.35 16.92 8.26
N ASN A 413 14.32 16.33 8.87
CA ASN A 413 14.46 15.60 10.13
C ASN A 413 15.46 14.42 10.02
N ARG A 414 15.54 13.73 8.87
CA ARG A 414 16.54 12.68 8.63
C ARG A 414 17.97 13.23 8.62
N TYR A 415 18.21 14.39 8.01
CA TYR A 415 19.56 14.95 7.89
C TYR A 415 19.98 15.78 9.12
N MET A 416 19.04 16.35 9.86
CA MET A 416 19.29 16.99 11.17
C MET A 416 19.54 15.96 12.30
N SER A 417 19.13 14.71 12.13
CA SER A 417 19.37 13.64 13.12
C SER A 417 20.77 13.06 12.99
N THR A 418 21.65 13.34 13.95
CA THR A 418 23.03 12.84 13.97
C THR A 418 23.07 11.31 14.07
N PRO A 419 23.83 10.59 13.21
CA PRO A 419 24.13 9.19 13.44
C PRO A 419 25.09 9.06 14.64
N LEU A 420 24.71 8.27 15.65
CA LEU A 420 25.53 8.00 16.83
C LEU A 420 26.68 7.03 16.50
N ILE A 421 27.72 7.54 15.82
CA ILE A 421 29.00 6.85 15.66
C ILE A 421 30.10 7.77 16.23
N SER A 422 30.59 7.42 17.42
CA SER A 422 31.70 8.15 18.04
C SER A 422 33.01 7.87 17.30
N THR A 423 33.53 8.86 16.59
CA THR A 423 34.87 8.82 16.02
C THR A 423 35.91 9.05 17.11
N LEU A 424 36.51 7.97 17.62
CA LEU A 424 37.60 8.04 18.60
C LEU A 424 38.80 8.83 18.05
N PRO A 425 39.44 9.70 18.87
CA PRO A 425 40.70 10.35 18.51
C PRO A 425 41.87 9.36 18.38
N PRO A 426 42.96 9.73 17.67
CA PRO A 426 44.15 8.89 17.57
C PRO A 426 44.94 8.82 18.90
N PRO A 427 45.59 7.68 19.23
CA PRO A 427 46.30 7.51 20.49
C PRO A 427 47.72 8.14 20.48
N PRO A 428 48.17 8.76 21.58
CA PRO A 428 49.60 9.08 21.82
C PRO A 428 50.41 7.82 22.21
N PRO A 429 51.76 7.88 22.20
CA PRO A 429 52.63 6.70 22.33
C PRO A 429 52.73 6.08 23.75
N GLN A 430 53.32 4.89 23.77
CA GLN A 430 53.37 3.89 24.85
C GLN A 430 54.17 4.29 26.11
N MET A 431 53.85 3.67 27.26
CA MET A 431 54.85 3.16 28.25
C MET A 431 54.27 2.15 29.27
N VAL A 432 54.87 0.96 29.32
CA VAL A 432 55.01 -0.08 30.41
C VAL A 432 53.90 -0.44 31.45
N SER A 433 53.30 -1.63 31.26
CA SER A 433 53.47 -2.85 32.11
C SER A 433 52.85 -3.07 33.54
N VAL A 434 51.74 -3.84 33.59
CA VAL A 434 51.37 -4.97 34.53
C VAL A 434 51.07 -4.70 36.05
N PRO A 435 50.54 -5.66 36.88
CA PRO A 435 49.14 -5.54 37.37
C PRO A 435 48.88 -5.73 38.89
N VAL A 436 47.63 -5.50 39.33
CA VAL A 436 47.02 -6.09 40.56
C VAL A 436 45.57 -6.50 40.28
N LEU A 437 45.05 -7.52 41.00
CA LEU A 437 43.71 -8.09 40.84
C LEU A 437 42.60 -7.21 41.43
N ALA A 438 41.40 -7.33 40.85
CA ALA A 438 40.11 -7.11 41.54
C ALA A 438 39.12 -8.21 41.11
N THR A 439 38.20 -8.60 41.99
CA THR A 439 37.26 -9.73 41.79
C THR A 439 35.80 -9.32 42.02
N SER A 440 34.88 -10.18 41.56
CA SER A 440 33.43 -10.09 41.79
C SER A 440 32.66 -9.08 40.90
N PRO A 441 31.33 -9.20 40.74
CA PRO A 441 30.84 -10.11 39.69
C PRO A 441 29.76 -9.48 38.79
N PHE A 442 29.92 -9.59 37.46
CA PHE A 442 28.88 -9.20 36.50
C PHE A 442 28.62 -10.29 35.45
N ILE A 443 27.36 -10.72 35.35
CA ILE A 443 26.90 -11.65 34.32
C ILE A 443 26.98 -10.93 32.97
N THR A 444 28.02 -11.26 32.21
CA THR A 444 28.26 -10.75 30.87
C THR A 444 28.18 -11.93 29.91
N THR A 445 27.15 -12.02 29.07
CA THR A 445 27.06 -13.02 28.00
C THR A 445 27.99 -12.61 26.85
N GLY A 446 29.29 -12.72 27.10
CA GLY A 446 30.33 -12.50 26.10
C GLY A 446 30.29 -13.60 25.06
N SER A 447 29.78 -13.27 23.87
CA SER A 447 29.83 -14.13 22.68
C SER A 447 31.27 -14.56 22.40
N THR A 448 31.57 -15.84 22.58
CA THR A 448 32.91 -16.39 22.34
C THR A 448 33.15 -16.50 20.85
N ARG A 449 34.24 -15.89 20.37
CA ARG A 449 34.67 -15.97 18.97
C ARG A 449 35.48 -17.23 18.69
N ASP A 450 34.86 -18.38 18.98
CA ASP A 450 35.40 -19.73 18.78
C ASP A 450 35.14 -20.29 17.36
N CYS A 451 34.60 -19.48 16.44
CA CYS A 451 34.33 -19.88 15.07
C CYS A 451 35.21 -19.15 14.04
N ILE A 452 35.29 -19.73 12.85
CA ILE A 452 35.96 -19.18 11.68
C ILE A 452 35.00 -19.24 10.48
N ARG A 453 34.88 -18.16 9.71
CA ARG A 453 34.25 -18.14 8.39
C ARG A 453 35.35 -18.23 7.32
N LEU A 454 35.25 -19.23 6.45
CA LEU A 454 35.95 -19.30 5.17
C LEU A 454 35.05 -18.65 4.10
N ARG A 455 35.65 -17.83 3.25
CA ARG A 455 35.00 -17.18 2.11
C ARG A 455 35.89 -17.27 0.88
N GLY A 456 35.29 -17.56 -0.27
CA GLY A 456 36.02 -17.67 -1.54
C GLY A 456 36.47 -19.08 -1.90
N LEU A 457 36.00 -20.11 -1.18
CA LEU A 457 36.22 -21.52 -1.52
C LEU A 457 35.78 -21.82 -2.97
N PRO A 458 36.52 -22.64 -3.74
CA PRO A 458 36.06 -23.13 -5.05
C PRO A 458 34.69 -23.81 -4.96
N TYR A 459 33.86 -23.70 -6.02
CA TYR A 459 32.53 -24.32 -6.05
C TYR A 459 32.55 -25.86 -6.12
N THR A 460 33.74 -26.45 -6.34
CA THR A 460 34.01 -27.89 -6.30
C THR A 460 34.78 -28.29 -5.03
N ALA A 461 34.89 -27.42 -4.02
CA ALA A 461 35.60 -27.73 -2.79
C ALA A 461 34.75 -28.60 -1.86
N ALA A 462 35.33 -29.71 -1.41
CA ALA A 462 34.73 -30.65 -0.46
C ALA A 462 35.25 -30.41 0.98
N ILE A 463 34.78 -31.20 1.95
CA ILE A 463 35.19 -31.05 3.36
C ILE A 463 36.67 -31.47 3.51
N GLU A 464 37.09 -32.46 2.74
CA GLU A 464 38.45 -32.99 2.64
C GLU A 464 39.45 -31.90 2.22
N ASP A 465 39.09 -31.08 1.23
CA ASP A 465 39.90 -29.93 0.77
C ASP A 465 40.09 -28.88 1.87
N ILE A 466 39.07 -28.66 2.71
CA ILE A 466 39.11 -27.73 3.83
C ILE A 466 40.04 -28.25 4.94
N LEU A 467 39.99 -29.56 5.22
CA LEU A 467 40.88 -30.21 6.18
C LEU A 467 42.34 -30.16 5.71
N GLU A 468 42.62 -30.44 4.43
CA GLU A 468 43.97 -30.29 3.85
C GLU A 468 44.45 -28.83 3.90
N PHE A 469 43.58 -27.87 3.58
CA PHE A 469 43.89 -26.45 3.65
C PHE A 469 44.23 -25.97 5.08
N MET A 470 43.59 -26.54 6.11
CA MET A 470 43.88 -26.25 7.52
C MET A 470 45.11 -26.99 8.07
N GLY A 471 45.40 -28.19 7.55
CA GLY A 471 46.58 -28.99 7.92
C GLY A 471 46.67 -29.26 9.43
N GLU A 472 47.78 -28.85 10.04
CA GLU A 472 48.08 -29.01 11.48
C GLU A 472 46.94 -28.57 12.42
N HIS A 473 46.15 -27.58 11.99
CA HIS A 473 45.08 -26.98 12.81
C HIS A 473 43.77 -27.76 12.80
N THR A 474 43.66 -28.82 12.01
CA THR A 474 42.49 -29.73 12.01
C THR A 474 42.25 -30.36 13.38
N ILE A 475 43.32 -30.56 14.17
CA ILE A 475 43.27 -31.07 15.55
C ILE A 475 42.46 -30.13 16.47
N ASP A 476 42.41 -28.83 16.18
CA ASP A 476 41.69 -27.83 16.98
C ASP A 476 40.21 -27.67 16.60
N ILE A 477 39.69 -28.40 15.61
CA ILE A 477 38.27 -28.36 15.21
C ILE A 477 37.41 -29.22 16.18
N LYS A 478 36.17 -28.81 16.48
CA LYS A 478 35.21 -29.64 17.23
C LYS A 478 34.66 -30.78 16.33
N PRO A 479 34.31 -31.96 16.86
CA PRO A 479 33.70 -33.03 16.06
C PRO A 479 32.43 -32.56 15.32
N HIS A 480 32.33 -32.85 14.02
CA HIS A 480 31.29 -32.35 13.11
C HIS A 480 31.23 -30.81 12.94
N GLY A 481 32.20 -30.06 13.47
CA GLY A 481 32.20 -28.60 13.47
C GLY A 481 32.55 -27.93 12.14
N VAL A 482 32.37 -28.57 10.99
CA VAL A 482 32.60 -27.97 9.64
C VAL A 482 31.27 -27.92 8.89
N HIS A 483 30.84 -26.71 8.53
CA HIS A 483 29.50 -26.44 8.01
C HIS A 483 29.60 -25.69 6.67
N MET A 484 29.30 -26.38 5.57
CA MET A 484 29.25 -25.80 4.22
C MET A 484 28.00 -24.94 4.06
N VAL A 485 28.14 -23.70 3.57
CA VAL A 485 26.98 -22.87 3.23
C VAL A 485 26.46 -23.29 1.86
N LEU A 486 25.23 -23.79 1.80
CA LEU A 486 24.55 -24.16 0.56
C LEU A 486 23.59 -23.05 0.12
N ASN A 487 23.53 -22.80 -1.19
CA ASN A 487 22.51 -21.95 -1.80
C ASN A 487 21.15 -22.67 -1.83
N GLN A 488 20.07 -21.94 -2.13
CA GLN A 488 18.68 -22.46 -2.23
C GLN A 488 18.50 -23.64 -3.22
N GLN A 489 19.48 -23.90 -4.09
CA GLN A 489 19.53 -25.00 -5.05
C GLN A 489 20.38 -26.20 -4.56
N GLY A 490 20.74 -26.25 -3.27
CA GLY A 490 21.58 -27.31 -2.67
C GLY A 490 23.07 -27.27 -3.04
N ARG A 491 23.51 -26.29 -3.85
CA ARG A 491 24.90 -26.17 -4.31
C ARG A 491 25.75 -25.33 -3.33
N PRO A 492 27.04 -25.65 -3.12
CA PRO A 492 27.92 -24.87 -2.24
C PRO A 492 28.05 -23.42 -2.71
N SER A 493 27.97 -22.48 -1.77
CA SER A 493 27.98 -21.03 -2.02
C SER A 493 29.40 -20.45 -2.21
N GLY A 494 30.43 -21.23 -1.87
CA GLY A 494 31.83 -20.75 -1.77
C GLY A 494 32.20 -20.19 -0.39
N ASP A 495 31.30 -20.33 0.58
CA ASP A 495 31.48 -19.98 1.99
C ASP A 495 31.30 -21.23 2.89
N ALA A 496 32.02 -21.28 4.00
CA ALA A 496 31.87 -22.31 5.03
C ALA A 496 32.18 -21.74 6.42
N PHE A 497 31.68 -22.40 7.47
CA PHE A 497 31.97 -22.09 8.86
C PHE A 497 32.63 -23.27 9.57
N ILE A 498 33.58 -22.98 10.45
CA ILE A 498 34.31 -23.98 11.24
C ILE A 498 34.25 -23.58 12.71
N GLN A 499 33.84 -24.50 13.58
CA GLN A 499 33.84 -24.31 15.03
C GLN A 499 35.09 -24.93 15.67
N MET A 500 35.90 -24.09 16.30
CA MET A 500 37.18 -24.44 16.92
C MET A 500 37.02 -24.69 18.42
N LYS A 501 37.95 -25.44 19.02
CA LYS A 501 37.96 -25.76 20.46
C LYS A 501 38.28 -24.56 21.37
N SER A 502 38.84 -23.47 20.84
CA SER A 502 39.11 -22.21 21.55
C SER A 502 39.10 -21.02 20.59
N ALA A 503 38.73 -19.84 21.10
CA ALA A 503 38.81 -18.57 20.40
C ALA A 503 40.25 -18.16 20.03
N ASP A 504 41.26 -18.54 20.82
CA ASP A 504 42.67 -18.26 20.51
C ASP A 504 43.14 -19.08 19.29
N ARG A 505 42.65 -20.33 19.19
CA ARG A 505 42.87 -21.19 18.01
C ARG A 505 42.13 -20.62 16.80
N ALA A 506 40.89 -20.15 16.96
CA ALA A 506 40.15 -19.49 15.90
C ALA A 506 40.88 -18.22 15.38
N PHE A 507 41.43 -17.39 16.26
CA PHE A 507 42.23 -16.23 15.88
C PHE A 507 43.54 -16.61 15.16
N MET A 508 44.32 -17.55 15.70
CA MET A 508 45.60 -17.97 15.09
C MET A 508 45.40 -18.60 13.70
N VAL A 509 44.38 -19.44 13.53
CA VAL A 509 44.04 -20.02 12.21
C VAL A 509 43.52 -18.94 11.27
N ALA A 510 42.72 -17.99 11.74
CA ALA A 510 42.29 -16.86 10.93
C ALA A 510 43.48 -16.08 10.38
N GLN A 511 44.50 -15.76 11.20
CA GLN A 511 45.71 -15.08 10.73
C GLN A 511 46.58 -15.97 9.81
N LYS A 512 46.84 -17.25 10.17
CA LYS A 512 47.76 -18.15 9.42
C LYS A 512 47.17 -18.66 8.09
N CYS A 513 45.85 -18.65 7.91
CA CYS A 513 45.19 -19.15 6.70
C CYS A 513 44.57 -18.04 5.80
N HIS A 514 44.44 -16.79 6.26
CA HIS A 514 43.86 -15.71 5.45
C HIS A 514 44.69 -15.44 4.17
N LYS A 515 44.02 -15.44 3.01
CA LYS A 515 44.59 -15.32 1.65
C LYS A 515 45.51 -16.47 1.22
N LYS A 516 45.57 -17.58 1.95
CA LYS A 516 46.18 -18.82 1.44
C LYS A 516 45.39 -19.31 0.22
N MET A 517 46.09 -19.83 -0.79
CA MET A 517 45.47 -20.45 -1.96
C MET A 517 44.87 -21.82 -1.63
N MET A 518 43.67 -22.09 -2.15
CA MET A 518 43.04 -23.40 -2.24
C MET A 518 42.72 -23.64 -3.72
N LYS A 519 43.41 -24.60 -4.35
CA LYS A 519 43.31 -24.89 -5.78
C LYS A 519 43.54 -23.62 -6.61
N ASP A 520 42.53 -23.11 -7.32
CA ASP A 520 42.61 -21.94 -8.21
C ASP A 520 42.37 -20.58 -7.52
N ARG A 521 41.93 -20.57 -6.26
CA ARG A 521 41.40 -19.36 -5.59
C ARG A 521 42.07 -19.08 -4.24
N TYR A 522 42.21 -17.80 -3.88
CA TYR A 522 42.58 -17.41 -2.53
C TYR A 522 41.35 -17.46 -1.61
N VAL A 523 41.53 -17.92 -0.37
CA VAL A 523 40.45 -18.00 0.62
C VAL A 523 40.59 -16.84 1.62
N GLU A 524 39.59 -15.97 1.72
CA GLU A 524 39.49 -15.02 2.83
C GLU A 524 39.06 -15.78 4.09
N VAL A 525 39.82 -15.67 5.17
CA VAL A 525 39.53 -16.31 6.46
C VAL A 525 39.26 -15.23 7.51
N PHE A 526 38.17 -15.38 8.28
CA PHE A 526 37.75 -14.42 9.30
C PHE A 526 37.35 -15.13 10.59
N GLN A 527 37.75 -14.61 11.75
CA GLN A 527 37.24 -15.06 13.04
C GLN A 527 35.81 -14.55 13.24
N CYS A 528 34.91 -15.40 13.73
CA CYS A 528 33.52 -15.07 14.04
C CYS A 528 33.04 -15.81 15.30
N SER A 529 31.81 -15.56 15.74
CA SER A 529 31.20 -16.28 16.86
C SER A 529 30.29 -17.43 16.41
N THR A 530 29.90 -18.27 17.38
CA THR A 530 28.90 -19.32 17.18
C THR A 530 27.52 -18.73 16.82
N GLU A 531 27.15 -17.54 17.30
CA GLU A 531 25.89 -16.86 16.93
C GLU A 531 25.94 -16.27 15.52
N GLU A 532 27.06 -15.62 15.12
CA GLU A 532 27.27 -15.09 13.77
C GLU A 532 27.21 -16.22 12.72
N MET A 533 27.73 -17.40 13.06
CA MET A 533 27.64 -18.63 12.27
C MET A 533 26.20 -19.17 12.18
N SER A 534 25.51 -19.31 13.32
CA SER A 534 24.12 -19.78 13.36
C SER A 534 23.19 -18.89 12.52
N PHE A 535 23.35 -17.57 12.60
CA PHE A 535 22.56 -16.61 11.84
C PHE A 535 22.65 -16.82 10.31
N VAL A 536 23.83 -17.15 9.79
CA VAL A 536 24.00 -17.42 8.34
C VAL A 536 23.49 -18.80 7.95
N LEU A 537 23.67 -19.82 8.80
CA LEU A 537 23.13 -21.17 8.56
C LEU A 537 21.58 -21.18 8.58
N MET A 538 20.94 -20.25 9.29
CA MET A 538 19.49 -20.00 9.24
C MET A 538 19.04 -19.08 8.07
N GLY A 539 19.92 -18.76 7.12
CA GLY A 539 19.60 -17.99 5.91
C GLY A 539 19.77 -16.46 6.03
N GLY A 540 20.36 -15.97 7.13
CA GLY A 540 20.73 -14.56 7.28
C GLY A 540 21.92 -14.16 6.39
N THR A 541 21.96 -12.90 5.93
CA THR A 541 23.07 -12.38 5.11
C THR A 541 23.97 -11.46 5.93
N LEU A 542 25.27 -11.76 5.97
CA LEU A 542 26.28 -10.96 6.67
C LEU A 542 27.19 -10.21 5.69
N ASN A 543 27.04 -8.88 5.66
CA ASN A 543 27.98 -7.96 5.03
C ASN A 543 29.26 -7.79 5.86
N ARG A 544 30.28 -7.14 5.27
CA ARG A 544 31.71 -7.12 5.67
C ARG A 544 32.05 -6.55 7.07
N SER A 545 31.07 -6.24 7.91
CA SER A 545 31.27 -5.64 9.25
C SER A 545 30.27 -6.11 10.32
N GLY A 546 29.47 -7.16 10.04
CA GLY A 546 28.54 -7.75 11.01
C GLY A 546 27.09 -7.25 10.92
N LEU A 547 26.21 -8.00 11.58
CA LEU A 547 24.77 -7.84 11.87
C LEU A 547 23.90 -6.96 10.95
N SER A 548 22.81 -7.56 10.44
CA SER A 548 21.62 -6.87 9.93
C SER A 548 20.41 -7.77 10.18
N PRO A 549 19.25 -7.25 10.62
CA PRO A 549 18.08 -8.09 10.94
C PRO A 549 17.45 -8.71 9.68
N PRO A 550 16.73 -9.84 9.82
CA PRO A 550 16.15 -10.56 8.69
C PRO A 550 14.96 -9.81 8.06
N PRO A 551 14.70 -9.99 6.75
CA PRO A 551 13.53 -9.45 6.08
C PRO A 551 12.27 -10.24 6.45
N CYS A 552 11.41 -9.69 7.32
CA CYS A 552 10.17 -10.33 7.72
C CYS A 552 9.22 -10.55 6.52
N LYS A 553 8.91 -11.81 6.23
CA LYS A 553 7.69 -12.23 5.53
C LYS A 553 6.87 -13.12 6.46
N LEU A 554 5.65 -12.71 6.78
CA LEU A 554 4.63 -13.56 7.40
C LEU A 554 3.50 -13.76 6.40
N PRO A 555 3.03 -15.01 6.16
CA PRO A 555 1.81 -15.26 5.40
C PRO A 555 0.57 -14.83 6.19
N CYS A 556 -0.45 -14.34 5.48
CA CYS A 556 -1.80 -14.14 6.02
C CYS A 556 -2.61 -15.45 5.94
N LEU A 557 -3.59 -15.60 6.84
CA LEU A 557 -4.55 -16.71 6.86
C LEU A 557 -5.98 -16.20 6.79
N SER A 558 -6.80 -16.82 5.93
CA SER A 558 -8.27 -16.73 5.94
C SER A 558 -8.87 -18.02 5.32
N PRO A 559 -10.12 -18.42 5.67
CA PRO A 559 -10.52 -19.84 5.60
C PRO A 559 -11.63 -20.20 4.57
N PRO A 560 -11.73 -21.47 4.15
CA PRO A 560 -12.98 -22.16 3.80
C PRO A 560 -13.59 -22.86 5.04
N THR A 561 -14.90 -23.14 5.19
CA THR A 561 -16.01 -23.49 4.27
C THR A 561 -16.12 -25.02 3.98
N TYR A 562 -17.35 -25.51 3.77
CA TYR A 562 -17.87 -26.78 4.30
C TYR A 562 -17.90 -27.99 3.33
N ALA A 563 -18.37 -29.15 3.83
CA ALA A 563 -18.76 -30.41 3.14
C ALA A 563 -17.64 -31.43 2.75
N ALA A 564 -17.85 -32.77 2.78
CA ALA A 564 -18.90 -33.60 3.42
C ALA A 564 -18.59 -35.13 3.44
N PHE A 565 -18.75 -35.79 4.60
CA PHE A 565 -19.13 -37.23 4.84
C PHE A 565 -18.33 -38.40 4.20
N PRO A 566 -18.56 -39.71 4.53
CA PRO A 566 -19.36 -40.35 5.60
C PRO A 566 -18.63 -41.44 6.47
N ALA A 567 -19.37 -42.04 7.43
CA ALA A 567 -19.23 -43.40 8.02
C ALA A 567 -17.95 -43.77 8.86
N THR A 568 -17.96 -43.87 10.22
CA THR A 568 -18.60 -44.82 11.19
C THR A 568 -17.95 -46.22 11.32
N PRO A 569 -18.01 -46.93 12.49
CA PRO A 569 -18.27 -46.53 13.90
C PRO A 569 -17.29 -47.14 14.96
N GLY A 570 -17.40 -46.79 16.26
CA GLY A 570 -16.68 -47.55 17.32
C GLY A 570 -16.64 -47.06 18.79
N MET A 571 -17.71 -47.29 19.56
CA MET A 571 -17.79 -47.49 21.04
C MET A 571 -17.36 -46.42 22.09
N LEU A 572 -18.09 -46.42 23.21
CA LEU A 572 -17.87 -45.74 24.52
C LEU A 572 -17.39 -46.78 25.58
N PRO A 573 -16.95 -46.40 26.81
CA PRO A 573 -17.82 -45.99 27.95
C PRO A 573 -17.42 -44.63 28.60
N THR A 574 -18.30 -43.79 29.17
CA THR A 574 -18.92 -43.77 30.54
C THR A 574 -17.91 -43.73 31.71
N GLU A 575 -18.05 -42.97 32.82
CA GLU A 575 -19.16 -42.29 33.56
C GLU A 575 -18.64 -40.97 34.26
N ALA A 576 -19.40 -40.03 34.89
CA ALA A 576 -20.85 -39.76 35.03
C ALA A 576 -21.18 -38.26 35.33
N ALA A 577 -21.49 -37.87 36.59
CA ALA A 577 -22.13 -36.59 37.03
C ALA A 577 -21.66 -36.15 38.46
N PHE A 578 -22.06 -35.05 39.13
CA PHE A 578 -23.38 -34.42 39.37
C PHE A 578 -23.34 -32.90 39.68
N TYR A 579 -24.31 -32.12 39.16
CA TYR A 579 -25.10 -30.99 39.75
C TYR A 579 -24.43 -29.79 40.51
N GLN A 580 -25.11 -28.66 40.77
CA GLN A 580 -25.79 -27.65 39.93
C GLN A 580 -26.12 -26.38 40.80
N PRO A 581 -26.42 -25.19 40.20
CA PRO A 581 -26.74 -23.90 40.88
C PRO A 581 -28.29 -23.76 41.13
N PRO A 582 -29.01 -22.60 41.25
CA PRO A 582 -28.65 -21.15 41.09
C PRO A 582 -29.39 -20.07 41.98
N LEU A 583 -29.16 -18.78 41.63
CA LEU A 583 -29.98 -17.53 41.82
C LEU A 583 -29.88 -16.67 43.11
N LEU A 584 -30.43 -15.43 43.22
CA LEU A 584 -30.39 -14.17 42.41
C LEU A 584 -31.38 -13.11 43.02
N ALA A 585 -30.95 -11.93 43.51
CA ALA A 585 -31.83 -10.77 43.78
C ALA A 585 -31.08 -9.41 44.00
N THR A 586 -31.81 -8.28 43.84
CA THR A 586 -31.39 -6.87 44.02
C THR A 586 -32.43 -6.12 44.90
N PRO A 587 -32.59 -4.77 44.99
CA PRO A 587 -31.71 -3.59 44.71
C PRO A 587 -31.69 -2.52 45.85
N ARG A 588 -30.92 -1.41 45.72
CA ARG A 588 -31.32 0.01 46.04
C ARG A 588 -30.23 1.07 45.79
N THR A 589 -30.67 2.33 45.65
CA THR A 589 -29.93 3.62 45.49
C THR A 589 -30.74 4.72 46.23
N PRO A 590 -30.48 6.06 46.16
CA PRO A 590 -29.30 6.85 45.73
C PRO A 590 -28.86 7.94 46.74
N GLN A 591 -27.74 8.66 46.52
CA GLN A 591 -27.58 10.10 46.89
C GLN A 591 -26.33 10.80 46.31
N ALA A 592 -26.33 12.13 46.32
CA ALA A 592 -25.31 13.11 45.88
C ALA A 592 -25.60 14.47 46.60
N PRO A 593 -24.89 15.62 46.42
CA PRO A 593 -23.79 15.94 45.47
C PRO A 593 -22.63 16.83 46.02
N ALA A 594 -21.78 17.33 45.10
CA ALA A 594 -21.16 18.68 45.03
C ALA A 594 -19.65 18.93 45.36
N HIS A 595 -19.14 19.95 44.64
CA HIS A 595 -17.93 20.78 44.78
C HIS A 595 -16.51 20.29 44.40
N ASN A 596 -16.01 20.94 43.33
CA ASN A 596 -14.61 21.28 43.01
C ASN A 596 -14.20 22.59 43.77
N PRO A 597 -12.91 22.95 43.99
CA PRO A 597 -11.95 23.19 42.88
C PRO A 597 -10.43 22.98 43.14
N ALA A 598 -9.66 23.02 42.03
CA ALA A 598 -8.28 23.50 41.81
C ALA A 598 -7.09 22.98 42.68
N PRO A 599 -6.02 22.42 42.07
CA PRO A 599 -4.76 22.11 42.74
C PRO A 599 -3.75 23.29 42.74
N ALA A 600 -2.83 23.29 43.72
CA ALA A 600 -1.69 24.19 43.79
C ALA A 600 -0.34 23.46 43.54
N LEU A 601 0.68 24.19 43.11
CA LEU A 601 1.99 23.65 42.71
C LEU A 601 2.89 23.31 43.89
N ALA A 602 3.59 22.17 43.80
CA ALA A 602 4.82 21.90 44.54
C ALA A 602 5.80 21.10 43.64
N TYR A 603 7.08 21.49 43.66
CA TYR A 603 8.16 20.78 42.95
C TYR A 603 8.59 19.52 43.71
N TYR A 604 8.95 18.45 43.01
CA TYR A 604 10.28 17.79 43.12
C TYR A 604 10.47 16.72 42.02
N SER A 605 11.73 16.35 41.76
CA SER A 605 12.17 15.47 40.66
C SER A 605 12.36 13.99 41.10
N PRO A 606 12.23 13.01 40.18
CA PRO A 606 12.24 11.57 40.53
C PRO A 606 13.63 10.94 40.61
N GLN A 607 13.72 9.79 41.29
CA GLN A 607 14.78 8.78 41.12
C GLN A 607 14.18 7.37 41.00
N LEU A 608 14.99 6.41 40.53
CA LEU A 608 14.60 5.04 40.23
C LEU A 608 14.39 4.20 41.50
N TYR A 609 13.58 3.13 41.38
CA TYR A 609 14.10 1.76 41.46
C TYR A 609 13.14 0.79 40.74
N MET A 610 13.59 -0.43 40.45
CA MET A 610 12.88 -1.40 39.60
C MET A 610 12.86 -2.80 40.25
N ASN A 611 11.85 -3.59 39.83
CA ASN A 611 11.88 -5.06 39.69
C ASN A 611 11.40 -5.92 40.88
N MET A 612 10.31 -6.65 40.63
CA MET A 612 10.10 -8.04 41.09
C MET A 612 9.66 -8.89 39.89
N ASN A 613 9.90 -10.20 39.96
CA ASN A 613 9.93 -11.13 38.83
C ASN A 613 9.34 -12.51 39.23
N MET A 614 9.29 -13.49 38.30
CA MET A 614 8.93 -14.92 38.45
C MET A 614 7.42 -15.27 38.43
N ASN A 615 6.93 -16.40 37.85
CA ASN A 615 7.51 -17.39 36.90
C ASN A 615 6.39 -18.35 36.36
N MET A 616 6.81 -19.31 35.50
CA MET A 616 6.17 -20.56 35.00
C MET A 616 5.42 -20.45 33.65
N ASN A 617 5.68 -21.25 32.59
CA ASN A 617 5.86 -22.71 32.38
C ASN A 617 4.55 -23.52 32.39
N MET A 618 4.32 -24.55 31.56
CA MET A 618 5.11 -25.20 30.48
C MET A 618 4.20 -26.06 29.57
N ASN A 619 4.63 -26.36 28.32
CA ASN A 619 4.48 -27.60 27.50
C ASN A 619 3.09 -28.33 27.39
N TYR A 620 2.76 -29.18 26.40
CA TYR A 620 3.53 -30.21 25.68
C TYR A 620 3.05 -30.48 24.22
N THR A 621 3.72 -31.42 23.54
CA THR A 621 3.58 -31.82 22.12
C THR A 621 2.72 -33.09 21.90
N THR A 622 2.23 -33.37 20.67
CA THR A 622 2.41 -34.69 19.98
C THR A 622 1.89 -34.83 18.51
N TYR A 623 2.79 -35.30 17.62
CA TYR A 623 2.67 -36.37 16.59
C TYR A 623 1.55 -36.46 15.50
N TYR A 624 2.03 -36.47 14.23
CA TYR A 624 1.56 -37.23 13.04
C TYR A 624 0.18 -36.92 12.40
N PRO A 625 -0.12 -37.36 11.15
CA PRO A 625 0.72 -38.01 10.12
C PRO A 625 0.83 -37.20 8.80
N SER A 626 1.34 -37.79 7.71
CA SER A 626 1.30 -37.21 6.35
C SER A 626 1.12 -38.25 5.24
N PRO A 627 0.05 -38.12 4.43
CA PRO A 627 0.05 -38.57 3.03
C PRO A 627 -0.75 -37.64 2.09
N PRO A 628 -0.77 -37.88 0.77
CA PRO A 628 0.37 -38.12 -0.12
C PRO A 628 0.47 -37.01 -1.20
N VAL A 629 1.62 -36.92 -1.89
CA VAL A 629 1.81 -36.04 -3.06
C VAL A 629 1.91 -36.89 -4.32
N SER A 630 1.23 -36.48 -5.42
CA SER A 630 1.43 -36.84 -6.85
C SER A 630 0.08 -37.09 -7.57
N PRO A 631 0.01 -37.05 -8.93
CA PRO A 631 1.11 -36.83 -9.89
C PRO A 631 0.92 -35.64 -10.85
N SER A 632 2.03 -35.08 -11.31
CA SER A 632 2.14 -34.34 -12.57
C SER A 632 3.17 -35.03 -13.47
N THR A 633 2.74 -36.08 -14.18
CA THR A 633 3.64 -36.90 -15.02
C THR A 633 3.00 -37.28 -16.35
N VAL A 634 3.54 -36.74 -17.44
CA VAL A 634 3.77 -37.50 -18.68
C VAL A 634 5.20 -37.20 -19.12
N SER A 635 5.96 -38.24 -19.41
CA SER A 635 7.40 -38.18 -19.66
C SER A 635 7.72 -38.20 -21.15
N TYR A 636 8.99 -37.92 -21.50
CA TYR A 636 9.61 -38.58 -22.65
C TYR A 636 10.83 -39.39 -22.20
N PHE A 637 11.27 -40.32 -23.06
CA PHE A 637 11.95 -41.55 -22.68
C PHE A 637 13.36 -41.40 -22.09
N ALA A 638 13.73 -42.39 -21.28
CA ALA A 638 15.09 -42.65 -20.82
C ALA A 638 15.61 -43.99 -21.38
N ALA A 639 16.93 -44.14 -21.49
CA ALA A 639 17.61 -45.43 -21.67
C ALA A 639 18.92 -45.46 -20.84
N PRO A 640 19.39 -46.63 -20.36
CA PRO A 640 20.33 -46.74 -19.23
C PRO A 640 21.74 -47.29 -19.66
N PRO A 641 22.67 -47.65 -18.75
CA PRO A 641 24.11 -47.55 -19.02
C PRO A 641 24.89 -48.87 -19.16
N GLY A 642 26.14 -48.80 -19.66
CA GLY A 642 27.16 -49.84 -19.39
C GLY A 642 28.25 -50.11 -20.46
N SER A 643 29.42 -49.48 -20.29
CA SER A 643 30.78 -50.07 -20.38
C SER A 643 31.35 -50.81 -21.63
N VAL A 644 32.68 -50.65 -21.80
CA VAL A 644 33.71 -51.44 -22.54
C VAL A 644 33.87 -51.42 -24.09
N ALA A 645 35.16 -51.53 -24.48
CA ALA A 645 35.74 -52.11 -25.71
C ALA A 645 35.73 -51.35 -27.08
N ALA A 646 36.73 -50.47 -27.25
CA ALA A 646 37.76 -50.47 -28.31
C ALA A 646 37.46 -50.79 -29.82
N ALA A 647 37.94 -49.88 -30.69
CA ALA A 647 38.18 -50.01 -32.15
C ALA A 647 36.92 -50.15 -33.04
N VAL A 648 36.88 -49.77 -34.33
CA VAL A 648 37.93 -49.40 -35.31
C VAL A 648 37.62 -48.02 -35.94
N ALA A 649 38.62 -47.31 -36.47
CA ALA A 649 38.46 -45.96 -37.03
C ALA A 649 38.09 -45.92 -38.53
N ALA A 650 37.15 -45.04 -38.91
CA ALA A 650 37.02 -44.47 -40.27
C ALA A 650 36.07 -43.25 -40.32
N GLN A 651 36.41 -42.26 -41.16
CA GLN A 651 35.58 -41.13 -41.66
C GLN A 651 35.17 -40.00 -40.66
N PRO A 652 34.86 -38.77 -41.15
CA PRO A 652 34.95 -37.53 -40.36
C PRO A 652 33.61 -37.04 -39.73
N ALA A 653 33.73 -35.99 -38.91
CA ALA A 653 32.65 -35.39 -38.14
C ALA A 653 31.55 -34.69 -38.98
N PRO A 654 30.28 -34.68 -38.52
CA PRO A 654 29.21 -33.89 -39.13
C PRO A 654 29.42 -32.39 -38.92
N SER A 655 29.11 -31.59 -39.94
CA SER A 655 29.30 -30.15 -39.94
C SER A 655 28.28 -29.42 -39.04
N ILE A 656 28.74 -28.40 -38.32
CA ILE A 656 27.85 -27.40 -37.71
C ILE A 656 27.20 -26.60 -38.85
N LEU A 657 25.87 -26.50 -38.87
CA LEU A 657 25.14 -25.69 -39.86
C LEU A 657 25.47 -24.20 -39.70
N PRO A 658 25.69 -23.46 -40.81
CA PRO A 658 25.89 -22.01 -40.75
C PRO A 658 24.60 -21.28 -40.33
N PRO A 659 24.70 -20.08 -39.73
CA PRO A 659 23.53 -19.33 -39.28
C PRO A 659 22.67 -18.88 -40.47
N GLN A 660 21.38 -19.20 -40.42
CA GLN A 660 20.41 -18.73 -41.41
C GLN A 660 20.15 -17.21 -41.27
N PRO A 661 19.99 -16.46 -42.37
CA PRO A 661 19.65 -15.03 -42.33
C PRO A 661 18.17 -14.82 -41.97
N GLY A 662 17.88 -14.84 -40.67
CA GLY A 662 16.60 -14.47 -40.07
C GLY A 662 16.69 -13.15 -39.29
N ALA A 663 15.65 -12.31 -39.37
CA ALA A 663 15.53 -11.12 -38.54
C ALA A 663 14.92 -11.49 -37.18
N LEU A 664 15.58 -11.13 -36.08
CA LEU A 664 15.10 -11.41 -34.72
C LEU A 664 14.23 -10.24 -34.22
N VAL A 665 12.93 -10.48 -34.04
CA VAL A 665 12.00 -9.47 -33.51
C VAL A 665 11.76 -9.71 -32.02
N ARG A 666 12.02 -8.69 -31.18
CA ARG A 666 11.72 -8.73 -29.73
C ARG A 666 10.45 -7.94 -29.42
N MET A 667 9.35 -8.64 -29.16
CA MET A 667 8.13 -8.03 -28.63
C MET A 667 8.30 -7.65 -27.14
N GLN A 668 7.56 -6.64 -26.69
CA GLN A 668 7.43 -6.25 -25.28
C GLN A 668 5.96 -5.92 -25.00
N GLY A 669 5.48 -6.20 -23.78
CA GLY A 669 4.07 -6.00 -23.43
C GLY A 669 3.11 -7.10 -23.89
N VAL A 670 3.62 -8.27 -24.28
CA VAL A 670 2.79 -9.45 -24.61
C VAL A 670 2.01 -9.89 -23.35
N PRO A 671 0.67 -10.08 -23.42
CA PRO A 671 -0.13 -10.55 -22.29
C PRO A 671 0.28 -11.94 -21.79
N TYR A 672 0.20 -12.18 -20.48
CA TYR A 672 0.57 -13.47 -19.85
C TYR A 672 -0.28 -14.67 -20.30
N ASN A 673 -1.43 -14.43 -20.91
CA ASN A 673 -2.33 -15.45 -21.47
C ASN A 673 -2.19 -15.63 -22.99
N ALA A 674 -1.36 -14.83 -23.68
CA ALA A 674 -1.15 -14.96 -25.11
C ALA A 674 -0.24 -16.17 -25.42
N GLY A 675 -0.76 -17.10 -26.22
CA GLY A 675 -0.02 -18.28 -26.66
C GLY A 675 0.82 -18.02 -27.91
N VAL A 676 1.65 -18.99 -28.27
CA VAL A 676 2.45 -18.97 -29.52
C VAL A 676 1.57 -18.74 -30.74
N LYS A 677 0.35 -19.29 -30.77
CA LYS A 677 -0.62 -19.07 -31.86
C LYS A 677 -0.98 -17.59 -32.03
N ASP A 678 -1.15 -16.85 -30.94
CA ASP A 678 -1.58 -15.44 -30.96
C ASP A 678 -0.43 -14.55 -31.43
N ILE A 679 0.80 -14.85 -30.98
CA ILE A 679 2.04 -14.21 -31.45
C ILE A 679 2.25 -14.45 -32.94
N LEU A 680 2.06 -15.68 -33.43
CA LEU A 680 2.15 -16.00 -34.86
C LEU A 680 1.02 -15.34 -35.68
N SER A 681 -0.18 -15.20 -35.10
CA SER A 681 -1.31 -14.52 -35.73
C SER A 681 -1.08 -13.01 -35.87
N PHE A 682 -0.39 -12.37 -34.91
CA PHE A 682 0.03 -10.97 -35.00
C PHE A 682 0.95 -10.69 -36.20
N PHE A 683 1.74 -11.68 -36.64
CA PHE A 683 2.60 -11.57 -37.83
C PHE A 683 1.98 -12.18 -39.11
N GLN A 684 0.76 -12.71 -39.07
CA GLN A 684 0.06 -13.11 -40.29
C GLN A 684 -0.28 -11.88 -41.15
N GLY A 685 0.17 -11.89 -42.40
CA GLY A 685 0.03 -10.76 -43.34
C GLY A 685 1.24 -9.82 -43.40
N TYR A 686 2.20 -9.93 -42.47
CA TYR A 686 3.46 -9.17 -42.56
C TYR A 686 4.38 -9.77 -43.63
N GLN A 687 4.31 -9.21 -44.85
CA GLN A 687 5.25 -9.48 -45.94
C GLN A 687 6.32 -8.37 -45.97
N TYR A 688 7.60 -8.75 -45.87
CA TYR A 688 8.71 -7.82 -46.06
C TYR A 688 8.88 -7.47 -47.54
N SER A 689 9.22 -6.21 -47.86
CA SER A 689 9.62 -5.86 -49.21
C SER A 689 10.99 -6.50 -49.53
N PRO A 690 11.22 -7.02 -50.75
CA PRO A 690 12.56 -7.44 -51.17
C PRO A 690 13.61 -6.32 -51.13
N GLU A 691 13.17 -5.07 -51.11
CA GLU A 691 14.04 -3.87 -51.14
C GLU A 691 14.69 -3.59 -49.77
N ASP A 692 14.01 -3.90 -48.66
CA ASP A 692 14.52 -3.68 -47.29
C ASP A 692 15.81 -4.46 -46.98
N TYR A 693 16.04 -5.57 -47.69
CA TYR A 693 17.23 -6.41 -47.54
C TYR A 693 18.54 -5.68 -47.90
N SER A 694 18.49 -4.68 -48.78
CA SER A 694 19.70 -4.02 -49.31
C SER A 694 20.33 -3.00 -48.37
N SER A 695 19.62 -2.59 -47.30
CA SER A 695 20.05 -1.51 -46.40
C SER A 695 20.88 -1.96 -45.20
N LEU A 696 21.00 -3.28 -44.97
CA LEU A 696 21.63 -3.85 -43.77
C LEU A 696 22.82 -4.79 -44.05
N LEU A 697 23.06 -5.18 -45.30
CA LEU A 697 24.17 -6.07 -45.70
C LEU A 697 24.81 -5.61 -47.01
N GLY A 698 25.93 -4.89 -46.92
CA GLY A 698 26.76 -4.56 -48.08
C GLY A 698 27.61 -5.76 -48.52
N VAL A 699 27.13 -6.55 -49.47
CA VAL A 699 27.85 -7.70 -50.06
C VAL A 699 27.70 -7.70 -51.59
N SER A 700 28.75 -8.15 -52.28
CA SER A 700 28.86 -8.26 -53.74
C SER A 700 27.86 -9.24 -54.37
N ASP A 701 27.44 -8.95 -55.60
CA ASP A 701 26.49 -9.76 -56.38
C ASP A 701 27.07 -11.12 -56.83
N GLN A 702 26.51 -12.20 -56.28
CA GLN A 702 26.28 -13.49 -56.95
C GLN A 702 25.44 -14.41 -56.05
N GLY A 703 24.21 -14.77 -56.45
CA GLY A 703 23.39 -15.72 -55.67
C GLY A 703 21.87 -15.66 -55.81
N ARG A 704 21.30 -15.04 -56.86
CA ARG A 704 19.84 -14.98 -57.05
C ARG A 704 19.23 -16.32 -57.50
N SER A 705 18.81 -17.17 -56.55
CA SER A 705 17.64 -18.05 -56.72
C SER A 705 17.16 -18.73 -55.43
N LEU A 706 15.85 -19.00 -55.36
CA LEU A 706 15.19 -19.97 -54.47
C LEU A 706 15.38 -19.82 -52.94
N ILE A 707 14.59 -18.92 -52.33
CA ILE A 707 14.13 -19.08 -50.93
C ILE A 707 12.60 -18.91 -50.90
N GLN A 708 11.90 -19.83 -50.26
CA GLN A 708 10.44 -19.86 -50.13
C GLN A 708 9.92 -18.90 -49.03
N PRO A 709 8.62 -18.55 -49.00
CA PRO A 709 8.05 -17.72 -47.92
C PRO A 709 8.33 -18.33 -46.56
N LYS A 710 8.95 -17.56 -45.66
CA LYS A 710 9.48 -18.04 -44.37
C LYS A 710 8.35 -18.32 -43.39
N GLU A 711 8.42 -19.48 -42.73
CA GLU A 711 7.65 -19.73 -41.50
C GLU A 711 8.17 -18.83 -40.38
N TRP A 712 7.25 -18.29 -39.56
CA TRP A 712 7.60 -17.59 -38.33
C TRP A 712 7.84 -18.62 -37.22
N LEU A 713 9.04 -18.61 -36.62
CA LEU A 713 9.40 -19.48 -35.49
C LEU A 713 9.39 -18.66 -34.19
N CYS A 714 8.66 -19.12 -33.18
CA CYS A 714 8.77 -18.60 -31.82
C CYS A 714 9.90 -19.33 -31.09
N LEU A 715 10.81 -18.57 -30.46
CA LEU A 715 11.95 -19.04 -29.66
C LEU A 715 11.74 -18.74 -28.18
#